data_AF-A0A409YER4-F1
#
_entry.id   AF-A0A409YER4-F1
#
_cell.length_a   1.000
_cell.length_b   1.000
_cell.length_c   1.000
_cell.angle_alpha   90.00
_cell.angle_beta   90.00
_cell.angle_gamma   90.00
#
_symmetry.space_group_name_H-M   'P 1'
#
loop_
_entity.id
_entity.type
_entity.pdbx_description
1 polymer ?
#
loop_
_entity_poly.entity_id
_entity_poly.type
_entity_poly.pdbx_seq_one_letter_code
_entity_poly.pdbx_strand_id
1 'polypeptide(L)'
;MNMACKGRHIASVAVSLSPRGHRYFHTTTRLFDTISEKPPLDGSGIPYSSLTVGVPREIFPNERRVALTPQNAKLLRKKGFSNVLVERNAGAEAQFFDEQYAAAGATLVSRDELFNSTDIMLKVRPPLLEQEIERLKAGSTIISFLYPAQNKAIVDTLASRRVDAFAMDMIPRISRAQVFDALSSMANIAGYKAVLEASNHFGSFLTGQVTAAGKVCSIARRLGAIVRGFDTRSAAREQVQSLGAEFIEVNIQEEGSGGGGYAKEMSKEFIEAEMALFMEQCKEVDIVITTALIPGRPAPKLITNEMVAAMKKGSVIVDLAAEAGGNCEATKPGELIKHSGVTIIGYTDLPSRLPTQSSNLYSNNITKFLLAIGGDGKFSIDLNDEVVRGSLIVREGKVLPPVPRTIPPPAAPPAPAKVEEPVKALTPWQKASREVALVTAGMGGTVALGKATGTAFMDSFFTFGLAGLVGYRVVWGVVPALHSPLMSVTNAISGLVGVAGLFIMGGGYLPQTSTQMLGALAVLLASINVSGGFIITKRMLDMFKRPTDPPEYSWLYAVPGVVFAGGFLAAASTGMAGLVQAGYLTSSILCIGSLSGLSSQTTARQGNALGILGVGSGVLASLAAVGFPPEVIAQFAGVAAFGGLIGAIIGRRVTPTELPQTVALLHSIVGLSAVLTSIGSVLQDTAHLSTLHMVTAYLGVVIGGITFTGSIVAFLKLAAKMSSRPLALPGKHLINSTLLGANAATMAGFLTTTPTPMVAASFLGASTVLSFLKGYTTTAAIGGADMPVVITVLNAYSGFALVAEGFMLDNPLLVTVGSLIGVSGSILSYIMCVAMNRSLTNVLFGGISTPVAAETHKIEGTITKTTVDDTAEALANADSVILVVGYGMAVAKAQYAISEITSLLRSKGVNVRFAIHPVAGRMPGQCNVLLAEASVPYDIVLEMDEINDDFKDTDVTLVIGANDTVNPIALEPGSAIAGMPVLHAWKSKQVIVMKRGLASGYADVPNPMFYMPGTKMLFGDAKDTCEAIKRSLETRFAGK
;
A
#
# COMPACT_ATOMS: atom_id res chain seq x y z
N MET A 1 38.24 -21.85 -56.42
CA MET A 1 39.03 -21.22 -57.52
C MET A 1 39.43 -19.82 -57.06
N ASN A 2 40.60 -19.70 -56.40
CA ASN A 2 41.32 -18.49 -55.94
C ASN A 2 40.56 -17.45 -55.06
N MET A 3 41.12 -16.71 -54.10
CA MET A 3 42.39 -16.67 -53.32
C MET A 3 42.18 -15.65 -52.15
N ALA A 4 42.93 -15.55 -51.04
CA ALA A 4 44.02 -16.34 -50.45
C ALA A 4 44.18 -16.05 -48.93
N CYS A 5 44.70 -17.05 -48.18
CA CYS A 5 45.85 -17.03 -47.24
C CYS A 5 46.32 -15.71 -46.55
N LYS A 6 46.85 -15.67 -45.32
CA LYS A 6 47.51 -16.66 -44.40
C LYS A 6 47.18 -16.29 -42.92
N GLY A 7 47.35 -17.10 -41.87
CA GLY A 7 47.67 -18.54 -41.73
C GLY A 7 48.59 -18.88 -40.53
N ARG A 8 48.35 -20.03 -39.85
CA ARG A 8 49.20 -20.74 -38.84
C ARG A 8 49.26 -20.10 -37.43
N HIS A 9 49.43 -20.80 -36.29
CA HIS A 9 49.63 -22.24 -35.91
C HIS A 9 49.16 -22.39 -34.41
N ILE A 10 49.03 -23.54 -33.70
CA ILE A 10 49.38 -24.96 -33.95
C ILE A 10 48.39 -25.96 -33.23
N ALA A 11 48.71 -27.26 -33.34
CA ALA A 11 48.14 -28.51 -32.81
C ALA A 11 48.33 -28.76 -31.27
N SER A 12 47.47 -29.54 -30.56
CA SER A 12 47.36 -31.03 -30.42
C SER A 12 48.58 -31.69 -29.73
N VAL A 13 48.52 -32.65 -28.78
CA VAL A 13 47.79 -33.96 -28.65
C VAL A 13 47.69 -34.29 -27.12
N ALA A 14 46.53 -34.62 -26.50
CA ALA A 14 45.80 -35.90 -26.33
C ALA A 14 46.38 -37.01 -25.39
N VAL A 15 45.47 -37.82 -24.83
CA VAL A 15 45.64 -39.05 -23.99
C VAL A 15 45.92 -38.88 -22.48
N SER A 16 45.26 -39.72 -21.67
CA SER A 16 45.28 -39.78 -20.20
C SER A 16 45.83 -41.12 -19.67
N LEU A 17 46.44 -41.14 -18.47
CA LEU A 17 46.51 -42.32 -17.59
C LEU A 17 46.81 -41.91 -16.13
N SER A 18 46.61 -42.86 -15.20
CA SER A 18 46.73 -42.76 -13.73
C SER A 18 47.19 -44.14 -13.21
N PRO A 19 47.68 -44.39 -11.96
CA PRO A 19 47.66 -43.56 -10.75
C PRO A 19 48.95 -43.60 -9.87
N ARG A 20 48.85 -43.07 -8.63
CA ARG A 20 49.74 -43.21 -7.44
C ARG A 20 51.06 -42.41 -7.41
N GLY A 21 51.27 -41.74 -6.28
CA GLY A 21 52.51 -41.08 -5.84
C GLY A 21 52.32 -40.50 -4.43
N HIS A 22 53.39 -40.32 -3.65
CA HIS A 22 53.32 -39.77 -2.29
C HIS A 22 53.98 -38.39 -2.17
N ARG A 23 53.71 -37.74 -1.03
CA ARG A 23 54.34 -36.55 -0.40
C ARG A 23 55.75 -36.19 -0.91
N TYR A 24 56.19 -34.93 -0.95
CA TYR A 24 55.87 -33.75 -0.13
C TYR A 24 55.93 -32.45 -0.99
N PHE A 25 55.50 -31.29 -0.46
CA PHE A 25 56.40 -30.14 -0.22
C PHE A 25 55.70 -28.96 0.49
N HIS A 26 56.27 -28.56 1.62
CA HIS A 26 56.24 -27.25 2.32
C HIS A 26 55.02 -26.30 2.23
N THR A 27 54.42 -26.08 3.40
CA THR A 27 53.61 -24.91 3.72
C THR A 27 54.43 -23.61 3.68
N THR A 28 53.84 -22.55 3.13
CA THR A 28 54.20 -21.16 3.47
C THR A 28 52.95 -20.43 3.91
N THR A 29 52.93 -19.98 5.17
CA THR A 29 51.76 -19.36 5.80
C THR A 29 51.60 -17.93 5.28
N ARG A 30 50.58 -17.66 4.46
CA ARG A 30 50.09 -16.29 4.27
C ARG A 30 49.21 -15.91 5.45
N LEU A 31 49.35 -14.68 5.93
CA LEU A 31 48.49 -14.16 6.99
C LEU A 31 47.05 -14.12 6.49
N PHE A 32 46.13 -14.68 7.28
CA PHE A 32 44.75 -14.23 7.26
C PHE A 32 44.70 -12.93 8.07
N ASP A 33 44.30 -11.84 7.45
CA ASP A 33 43.79 -10.70 8.21
C ASP A 33 42.50 -11.15 8.91
N THR A 34 42.63 -11.46 10.20
CA THR A 34 41.48 -11.67 11.07
C THR A 34 40.68 -10.38 11.11
N ILE A 35 39.53 -10.36 10.44
CA ILE A 35 38.48 -9.38 10.70
C ILE A 35 38.28 -9.38 12.20
N SER A 36 38.56 -8.25 12.86
CA SER A 36 38.41 -8.17 14.32
C SER A 36 36.93 -8.29 14.64
N GLU A 37 36.53 -9.47 15.10
CA GLU A 37 35.34 -9.58 15.94
C GLU A 37 35.50 -8.55 17.08
N LYS A 38 34.42 -7.85 17.43
CA LYS A 38 34.43 -7.08 18.67
C LYS A 38 34.58 -8.09 19.81
N PRO A 39 35.56 -7.95 20.72
CA PRO A 39 35.62 -8.79 21.89
C PRO A 39 34.28 -8.66 22.66
N PRO A 40 33.74 -9.74 23.23
CA PRO A 40 32.62 -9.64 24.14
C PRO A 40 32.95 -8.64 25.25
N LEU A 41 32.02 -7.75 25.59
CA LEU A 41 32.18 -6.86 26.73
C LEU A 41 32.34 -7.71 28.00
N ASP A 42 33.46 -7.54 28.70
CA ASP A 42 33.66 -8.12 30.02
C ASP A 42 32.48 -7.80 30.94
N GLY A 43 32.13 -8.74 31.83
CA GLY A 43 30.90 -8.69 32.63
C GLY A 43 30.80 -7.57 33.68
N SER A 44 31.67 -6.56 33.63
CA SER A 44 32.00 -5.56 34.65
C SER A 44 30.95 -4.48 34.93
N GLY A 45 29.87 -4.40 34.13
CA GLY A 45 28.78 -3.45 34.37
C GLY A 45 28.02 -3.71 35.68
N ILE A 46 27.77 -2.63 36.44
CA ILE A 46 27.08 -2.66 37.74
C ILE A 46 25.58 -2.89 37.49
N PRO A 47 24.93 -3.88 38.13
CA PRO A 47 23.48 -4.09 38.00
C PRO A 47 22.67 -2.87 38.45
N TYR A 48 21.58 -2.55 37.74
CA TYR A 48 20.66 -1.50 38.18
C TYR A 48 20.07 -1.79 39.58
N SER A 49 19.91 -3.08 39.94
CA SER A 49 19.41 -3.51 41.24
C SER A 49 20.32 -3.19 42.44
N SER A 50 21.56 -2.75 42.19
CA SER A 50 22.50 -2.24 43.19
C SER A 50 22.80 -0.74 43.05
N LEU A 51 22.02 0.00 42.25
CA LEU A 51 22.20 1.44 42.00
C LEU A 51 20.99 2.26 42.41
N THR A 52 21.26 3.38 43.07
CA THR A 52 20.27 4.37 43.52
C THR A 52 20.34 5.64 42.66
N VAL A 53 19.23 5.99 42.03
CA VAL A 53 19.10 7.23 41.25
C VAL A 53 18.55 8.34 42.15
N GLY A 54 19.16 9.53 42.14
CA GLY A 54 18.76 10.67 42.96
C GLY A 54 18.34 11.88 42.14
N VAL A 55 17.31 12.60 42.62
CA VAL A 55 16.72 13.78 41.99
C VAL A 55 16.56 14.88 43.04
N PRO A 56 17.48 15.86 43.12
CA PRO A 56 17.40 16.96 44.07
C PRO A 56 16.43 18.03 43.58
N ARG A 57 16.01 18.90 44.49
CA ARG A 57 15.31 20.15 44.15
C ARG A 57 16.34 21.16 43.64
N GLU A 58 16.11 21.74 42.48
CA GLU A 58 16.95 22.82 41.98
C GLU A 58 16.88 24.05 42.90
N ILE A 59 18.04 24.70 43.10
CA ILE A 59 18.20 25.88 43.98
C ILE A 59 18.74 27.11 43.24
N PHE A 60 18.93 27.00 41.93
CA PHE A 60 19.28 28.14 41.09
C PHE A 60 18.09 29.11 40.99
N PRO A 61 18.29 30.45 41.09
CA PRO A 61 17.19 31.41 41.05
C PRO A 61 16.29 31.26 39.82
N ASN A 62 14.97 31.22 40.06
CA ASN A 62 13.92 31.01 39.05
C ASN A 62 13.98 29.68 38.27
N GLU A 63 14.77 28.69 38.71
CA GLU A 63 14.71 27.34 38.13
C GLU A 63 13.52 26.55 38.71
N ARG A 64 12.58 26.18 37.83
CA ARG A 64 11.30 25.53 38.17
C ARG A 64 11.19 24.12 37.60
N ARG A 65 12.16 23.68 36.81
CA ARG A 65 12.18 22.35 36.17
C ARG A 65 12.73 21.29 37.13
N VAL A 66 12.30 20.05 36.93
CA VAL A 66 12.81 18.86 37.65
C VAL A 66 13.39 17.86 36.65
N ALA A 67 14.50 17.20 37.02
CA ALA A 67 15.23 16.32 36.09
C ALA A 67 14.49 15.02 35.76
N LEU A 68 13.61 14.55 36.64
CA LEU A 68 12.85 13.32 36.50
C LEU A 68 11.38 13.56 36.84
N THR A 69 10.45 13.17 35.96
CA THR A 69 9.00 13.23 36.24
C THR A 69 8.48 11.88 36.75
N PRO A 70 7.32 11.83 37.44
CA PRO A 70 6.79 10.58 38.01
C PRO A 70 6.63 9.44 36.99
N GLN A 71 6.31 9.74 35.74
CA GLN A 71 6.23 8.74 34.66
C GLN A 71 7.56 8.02 34.43
N ASN A 72 8.68 8.77 34.43
CA ASN A 72 10.01 8.20 34.21
C ASN A 72 10.63 7.63 35.50
N ALA A 73 10.26 8.14 36.68
CA ALA A 73 10.56 7.45 37.94
C ALA A 73 9.97 6.02 37.95
N LYS A 74 8.70 5.87 37.54
CA LYS A 74 8.05 4.56 37.36
C LYS A 74 8.74 3.70 36.31
N LEU A 75 9.25 4.29 35.22
CA LEU A 75 10.02 3.57 34.20
C LEU A 75 11.36 3.06 34.74
N LEU A 76 12.12 3.86 35.48
CA LEU A 76 13.39 3.44 36.09
C LEU A 76 13.18 2.33 37.12
N ARG A 77 12.13 2.41 37.96
CA ARG A 77 11.74 1.32 38.87
C ARG A 77 11.37 0.06 38.09
N LYS A 78 10.59 0.17 37.00
CA LYS A 78 10.26 -0.97 36.11
C LYS A 78 11.49 -1.56 35.39
N LYS A 79 12.51 -0.75 35.10
CA LYS A 79 13.80 -1.20 34.53
C LYS A 79 14.75 -1.83 35.56
N GLY A 80 14.41 -1.83 36.85
CA GLY A 80 15.12 -2.56 37.90
C GLY A 80 16.10 -1.74 38.74
N PHE A 81 16.05 -0.41 38.71
CA PHE A 81 16.86 0.42 39.60
C PHE A 81 16.48 0.22 41.07
N SER A 82 17.50 0.03 41.94
CA SER A 82 17.37 -0.38 43.34
C SER A 82 16.43 0.53 44.13
N ASN A 83 16.62 1.84 43.99
CA ASN A 83 15.68 2.87 44.43
C ASN A 83 15.78 4.10 43.52
N VAL A 84 14.73 4.92 43.54
CA VAL A 84 14.71 6.27 42.95
C VAL A 84 14.39 7.23 44.09
N LEU A 85 15.36 8.04 44.50
CA LEU A 85 15.24 9.03 45.57
C LEU A 85 14.89 10.40 44.98
N VAL A 86 13.93 11.09 45.60
CA VAL A 86 13.50 12.43 45.21
C VAL A 86 13.48 13.32 46.44
N GLU A 87 14.10 14.51 46.37
CA GLU A 87 14.02 15.50 47.44
C GLU A 87 12.58 16.01 47.56
N ARG A 88 12.06 16.11 48.79
CA ARG A 88 10.69 16.61 49.04
C ARG A 88 10.46 17.97 48.38
N ASN A 89 9.37 18.08 47.62
CA ASN A 89 8.98 19.22 46.79
C ASN A 89 9.90 19.50 45.58
N ALA A 90 10.75 18.56 45.15
CA ALA A 90 11.62 18.78 43.96
C ALA A 90 10.85 19.05 42.67
N GLY A 91 9.65 18.48 42.52
CA GLY A 91 8.79 18.69 41.35
C GLY A 91 7.70 19.77 41.50
N ALA A 92 7.58 20.42 42.66
CA ALA A 92 6.41 21.24 43.00
C ALA A 92 6.20 22.43 42.03
N GLU A 93 7.26 23.18 41.73
CA GLU A 93 7.22 24.28 40.73
C GLU A 93 6.91 23.77 39.30
N ALA A 94 7.23 22.51 39.00
CA ALA A 94 6.89 21.84 37.75
C ALA A 94 5.48 21.20 37.75
N GLN A 95 4.69 21.38 38.82
CA GLN A 95 3.38 20.75 39.04
C GLN A 95 3.42 19.21 39.16
N PHE A 96 4.55 18.67 39.66
CA PHE A 96 4.69 17.26 40.05
C PHE A 96 4.81 17.15 41.56
N PHE A 97 3.74 16.71 42.22
CA PHE A 97 3.63 16.65 43.67
C PHE A 97 4.25 15.38 44.26
N ASP A 98 4.67 15.44 45.53
CA ASP A 98 5.35 14.37 46.26
C ASP A 98 4.56 13.04 46.21
N GLU A 99 3.22 13.09 46.33
CA GLU A 99 2.34 11.91 46.26
C GLU A 99 2.42 11.19 44.91
N GLN A 100 2.65 11.93 43.83
CA GLN A 100 2.78 11.36 42.49
C GLN A 100 4.09 10.59 42.33
N TYR A 101 5.17 11.07 42.95
CA TYR A 101 6.45 10.34 43.00
C TYR A 101 6.35 9.09 43.88
N ALA A 102 5.67 9.18 45.03
CA ALA A 102 5.38 8.02 45.87
C ALA A 102 4.55 6.95 45.12
N ALA A 103 3.48 7.37 44.42
CA ALA A 103 2.66 6.49 43.58
C ALA A 103 3.39 5.93 42.34
N ALA A 104 4.48 6.59 41.90
CA ALA A 104 5.40 6.08 40.88
C ALA A 104 6.40 5.05 41.43
N GLY A 105 6.46 4.84 42.76
CA GLY A 105 7.38 3.93 43.42
C GLY A 105 8.77 4.52 43.74
N ALA A 106 8.89 5.85 43.76
CA ALA A 106 10.07 6.57 44.25
C ALA A 106 9.96 6.85 45.76
N THR A 107 11.11 7.07 46.42
CA THR A 107 11.20 7.36 47.85
C THR A 107 11.47 8.85 48.07
N LEU A 108 10.67 9.49 48.92
CA LEU A 108 10.78 10.91 49.25
C LEU A 108 11.69 11.14 50.46
N VAL A 109 12.82 11.81 50.23
CA VAL A 109 13.93 11.90 51.18
C VAL A 109 14.28 13.35 51.52
N SER A 110 15.06 13.54 52.60
CA SER A 110 15.71 14.83 52.89
C SER A 110 16.86 15.12 51.92
N ARG A 111 17.30 16.38 51.79
CA ARG A 111 18.41 16.74 50.88
C ARG A 111 19.73 16.08 51.30
N ASP A 112 20.01 16.02 52.60
CA ASP A 112 21.24 15.38 53.12
C ASP A 112 21.25 13.87 52.91
N GLU A 113 20.11 13.21 53.13
CA GLU A 113 19.92 11.79 52.81
C GLU A 113 20.08 11.52 51.30
N LEU A 114 19.48 12.35 50.44
CA LEU A 114 19.59 12.23 48.99
C LEU A 114 21.04 12.31 48.50
N PHE A 115 21.81 13.31 48.95
CA PHE A 115 23.20 13.48 48.52
C PHE A 115 24.14 12.39 49.05
N ASN A 116 23.87 11.83 50.24
CA ASN A 116 24.65 10.73 50.81
C ASN A 116 24.32 9.35 50.19
N SER A 117 23.05 9.08 49.86
CA SER A 117 22.57 7.76 49.44
C SER A 117 22.47 7.56 47.92
N THR A 118 22.71 8.60 47.11
CA THR A 118 22.63 8.52 45.64
C THR A 118 23.92 7.99 45.01
N ASP A 119 23.78 7.11 44.01
CA ASP A 119 24.88 6.65 43.15
C ASP A 119 24.89 7.36 41.80
N ILE A 120 23.71 7.68 41.25
CA ILE A 120 23.53 8.40 39.98
C ILE A 120 22.61 9.61 40.20
N MET A 121 23.20 10.81 40.22
CA MET A 121 22.50 12.08 40.43
C MET A 121 22.00 12.66 39.10
N LEU A 122 20.70 12.91 39.00
CA LEU A 122 20.06 13.55 37.85
C LEU A 122 19.66 14.98 38.20
N LYS A 123 20.30 15.97 37.56
CA LYS A 123 20.00 17.40 37.71
C LYS A 123 19.66 18.03 36.36
N VAL A 124 19.03 19.21 36.38
CA VAL A 124 18.79 20.03 35.19
C VAL A 124 19.99 20.94 34.96
N ARG A 125 20.36 21.75 35.95
CA ARG A 125 21.46 22.72 35.88
C ARG A 125 22.77 22.14 36.42
N PRO A 126 23.94 22.77 36.14
CA PRO A 126 25.19 22.40 36.80
C PRO A 126 25.05 22.49 38.33
N PRO A 127 25.69 21.61 39.10
CA PRO A 127 25.70 21.70 40.56
C PRO A 127 26.42 22.96 41.03
N LEU A 128 25.84 23.65 42.03
CA LEU A 128 26.44 24.86 42.59
C LEU A 128 27.68 24.54 43.44
N LEU A 129 28.76 25.30 43.19
CA LEU A 129 29.92 25.41 44.08
C LEU A 129 29.49 25.85 45.47
N GLU A 130 30.21 25.39 46.50
CA GLU A 130 30.02 25.67 47.92
C GLU A 130 28.66 25.21 48.52
N GLN A 131 27.76 24.63 47.72
CA GLN A 131 26.38 24.29 48.13
C GLN A 131 25.93 22.87 47.76
N GLU A 132 26.41 22.34 46.63
CA GLU A 132 26.00 21.02 46.10
C GLU A 132 27.18 20.11 45.77
N ILE A 133 28.23 20.60 45.09
CA ILE A 133 29.34 19.75 44.62
C ILE A 133 30.05 19.08 45.80
N GLU A 134 30.20 19.81 46.90
CA GLU A 134 30.89 19.40 48.12
C GLU A 134 30.10 18.34 48.91
N ARG A 135 28.85 18.10 48.55
CA ARG A 135 27.96 17.08 49.14
C ARG A 135 27.83 15.83 48.28
N LEU A 136 28.34 15.84 47.04
CA LEU A 136 28.33 14.67 46.17
C LEU A 136 29.24 13.57 46.74
N LYS A 137 28.69 12.37 46.84
CA LYS A 137 29.37 11.11 47.18
C LYS A 137 30.53 10.86 46.20
N ALA A 138 31.74 10.64 46.72
CA ALA A 138 32.90 10.32 45.88
C ALA A 138 32.66 9.00 45.13
N GLY A 139 32.97 8.95 43.84
CA GLY A 139 32.66 7.80 42.97
C GLY A 139 31.19 7.70 42.52
N SER A 140 30.34 8.69 42.81
CA SER A 140 29.02 8.80 42.18
C SER A 140 29.12 9.30 40.74
N THR A 141 28.04 9.11 39.97
CA THR A 141 27.83 9.72 38.66
C THR A 141 26.90 10.93 38.78
N ILE A 142 27.14 12.00 38.03
CA ILE A 142 26.18 13.09 37.79
C ILE A 142 25.87 13.23 36.30
N ILE A 143 24.59 13.41 35.98
CA ILE A 143 24.09 13.73 34.64
C ILE A 143 23.28 15.03 34.72
N SER A 144 23.70 16.05 33.98
CA SER A 144 23.09 17.40 33.99
C SER A 144 23.56 18.22 32.77
N PHE A 145 23.05 19.44 32.57
CA PHE A 145 23.81 20.42 31.81
C PHE A 145 25.04 20.85 32.62
N LEU A 146 26.22 20.93 31.99
CA LEU A 146 27.47 21.33 32.65
C LEU A 146 28.16 22.53 31.99
N TYR A 147 28.05 22.70 30.66
CA TYR A 147 28.73 23.76 29.91
C TYR A 147 30.23 23.87 30.25
N PRO A 148 31.02 22.81 30.01
CA PRO A 148 32.34 22.63 30.62
C PRO A 148 33.41 23.62 30.14
N ALA A 149 33.21 24.28 29.00
CA ALA A 149 34.10 25.34 28.51
C ALA A 149 33.92 26.66 29.28
N GLN A 150 32.72 26.91 29.79
CA GLN A 150 32.36 28.09 30.60
C GLN A 150 32.63 27.83 32.09
N ASN A 151 32.26 26.64 32.57
CA ASN A 151 32.20 26.30 34.00
C ASN A 151 33.42 25.51 34.50
N LYS A 152 34.64 25.91 34.12
CA LYS A 152 35.87 25.13 34.44
C LYS A 152 36.01 24.81 35.93
N ALA A 153 35.70 25.75 36.83
CA ALA A 153 35.78 25.53 38.27
C ALA A 153 34.83 24.42 38.78
N ILE A 154 33.64 24.28 38.19
CA ILE A 154 32.70 23.18 38.51
C ILE A 154 33.31 21.84 38.07
N VAL A 155 33.87 21.79 36.85
CA VAL A 155 34.51 20.60 36.28
C VAL A 155 35.74 20.17 37.09
N ASP A 156 36.58 21.12 37.50
CA ASP A 156 37.77 20.86 38.32
C ASP A 156 37.42 20.31 39.71
N THR A 157 36.35 20.82 40.34
CA THR A 157 35.89 20.33 41.66
C THR A 157 35.18 18.97 41.57
N LEU A 158 34.44 18.70 40.49
CA LEU A 158 33.91 17.35 40.21
C LEU A 158 35.05 16.33 40.02
N ALA A 159 36.14 16.72 39.35
CA ALA A 159 37.34 15.90 39.21
C ALA A 159 38.06 15.68 40.55
N SER A 160 38.25 16.71 41.38
CA SER A 160 38.88 16.54 42.70
C SER A 160 38.07 15.63 43.64
N ARG A 161 36.74 15.62 43.51
CA ARG A 161 35.83 14.70 44.21
C ARG A 161 35.72 13.30 43.61
N ARG A 162 36.36 13.03 42.46
CA ARG A 162 36.24 11.77 41.70
C ARG A 162 34.78 11.41 41.38
N VAL A 163 34.00 12.39 40.95
CA VAL A 163 32.63 12.20 40.45
C VAL A 163 32.68 12.04 38.93
N ASP A 164 32.04 11.01 38.40
CA ASP A 164 31.92 10.81 36.95
C ASP A 164 30.82 11.75 36.41
N ALA A 165 31.14 12.58 35.43
CA ALA A 165 30.28 13.72 35.05
C ALA A 165 29.92 13.72 33.56
N PHE A 166 28.62 13.55 33.27
CA PHE A 166 28.05 13.62 31.92
C PHE A 166 27.36 14.97 31.68
N ALA A 167 27.77 15.64 30.61
CA ALA A 167 27.20 16.90 30.13
C ALA A 167 26.15 16.66 29.04
N MET A 168 24.88 16.93 29.35
CA MET A 168 23.76 16.85 28.40
C MET A 168 23.90 17.84 27.23
N ASP A 169 24.66 18.93 27.40
CA ASP A 169 25.03 19.90 26.36
C ASP A 169 26.14 19.42 25.40
N MET A 170 26.82 18.31 25.73
CA MET A 170 27.91 17.74 24.93
C MET A 170 27.53 16.42 24.24
N ILE A 171 26.25 16.02 24.31
CA ILE A 171 25.71 14.90 23.51
C ILE A 171 25.90 15.21 22.00
N PRO A 172 26.53 14.31 21.21
CA PRO A 172 26.79 14.55 19.80
C PRO A 172 25.49 14.55 18.98
N ARG A 173 25.38 15.48 18.03
CA ARG A 173 24.21 15.63 17.13
C ARG A 173 24.24 14.64 15.98
N ILE A 174 24.10 13.36 16.30
CA ILE A 174 23.99 12.24 15.35
C ILE A 174 22.60 11.60 15.42
N SER A 175 22.16 10.94 14.34
CA SER A 175 20.77 10.44 14.20
C SER A 175 20.32 9.56 15.37
N ARG A 176 21.17 8.63 15.83
CA ARG A 176 20.90 7.76 17.00
C ARG A 176 20.76 8.51 18.33
N ALA A 177 21.28 9.74 18.42
CA ALA A 177 21.34 10.52 19.65
C ALA A 177 20.27 11.62 19.74
N GLN A 178 19.50 11.87 18.67
CA GLN A 178 18.43 12.88 18.65
C GLN A 178 17.40 12.68 19.76
N VAL A 179 17.14 11.43 20.18
CA VAL A 179 16.23 11.11 21.30
C VAL A 179 16.78 11.51 22.67
N PHE A 180 18.06 11.83 22.78
CA PHE A 180 18.75 12.31 23.99
C PHE A 180 19.04 13.83 23.95
N ASP A 181 18.80 14.52 22.83
CA ASP A 181 19.20 15.93 22.64
C ASP A 181 18.31 16.88 23.46
N ALA A 182 18.73 17.13 24.70
CA ALA A 182 18.09 18.05 25.61
C ALA A 182 18.19 19.52 25.15
N LEU A 183 19.20 19.91 24.37
CA LEU A 183 19.30 21.28 23.84
C LEU A 183 18.20 21.54 22.81
N SER A 184 17.98 20.60 21.89
CA SER A 184 16.88 20.68 20.91
C SER A 184 15.51 20.66 21.58
N SER A 185 15.32 19.85 22.64
CA SER A 185 14.08 19.91 23.44
C SER A 185 13.85 21.26 24.12
N MET A 186 14.88 21.85 24.75
CA MET A 186 14.73 23.15 25.42
C MET A 186 14.57 24.31 24.42
N ALA A 187 15.25 24.28 23.27
CA ALA A 187 15.12 25.29 22.22
C ALA A 187 13.71 25.31 21.61
N ASN A 188 13.10 24.14 21.37
CA ASN A 188 11.71 24.03 20.90
C ASN A 188 10.73 24.68 21.89
N ILE A 189 10.89 24.42 23.19
CA ILE A 189 10.06 25.03 24.24
C ILE A 189 10.32 26.54 24.34
N ALA A 190 11.57 27.00 24.25
CA ALA A 190 11.90 28.41 24.28
C ALA A 190 11.26 29.16 23.09
N GLY A 191 11.29 28.59 21.89
CA GLY A 191 10.59 29.13 20.71
C GLY A 191 9.06 29.18 20.88
N TYR A 192 8.45 28.10 21.38
CA TYR A 192 7.01 28.09 21.69
C TYR A 192 6.63 29.13 22.75
N LYS A 193 7.41 29.23 23.83
CA LYS A 193 7.16 30.17 24.92
C LYS A 193 7.42 31.62 24.50
N ALA A 194 8.42 31.89 23.66
CA ALA A 194 8.66 33.21 23.09
C ALA A 194 7.45 33.74 22.29
N VAL A 195 6.81 32.90 21.47
CA VAL A 195 5.59 33.29 20.74
C VAL A 195 4.43 33.60 21.71
N LEU A 196 4.30 32.86 22.82
CA LEU A 196 3.29 33.15 23.84
C LEU A 196 3.59 34.42 24.64
N GLU A 197 4.83 34.66 25.06
CA GLU A 197 5.23 35.90 25.73
C GLU A 197 5.01 37.11 24.80
N ALA A 198 5.39 36.99 23.52
CA ALA A 198 5.13 38.01 22.52
C ALA A 198 3.62 38.28 22.37
N SER A 199 2.79 37.24 22.23
CA SER A 199 1.33 37.37 22.15
C SER A 199 0.67 37.92 23.43
N ASN A 200 1.30 37.75 24.60
CA ASN A 200 0.81 38.26 25.88
C ASN A 200 1.16 39.74 26.09
N HIS A 201 2.24 40.22 25.47
CA HIS A 201 2.69 41.61 25.57
C HIS A 201 2.35 42.47 24.36
N PHE A 202 1.91 41.88 23.24
CA PHE A 202 1.44 42.57 22.05
C PHE A 202 -0.03 43.00 22.20
N GLY A 203 -0.32 44.28 21.98
CA GLY A 203 -1.64 44.89 22.24
C GLY A 203 -2.71 44.66 21.17
N SER A 204 -2.63 43.58 20.38
CA SER A 204 -3.55 43.31 19.26
C SER A 204 -3.60 41.82 18.90
N PHE A 205 -4.63 41.39 18.17
CA PHE A 205 -4.76 40.00 17.75
C PHE A 205 -3.70 39.60 16.73
N LEU A 206 -3.11 38.42 16.90
CA LEU A 206 -2.28 37.77 15.87
C LEU A 206 -3.11 37.22 14.70
N THR A 207 -4.44 37.11 14.86
CA THR A 207 -5.36 36.50 13.91
C THR A 207 -6.18 37.56 13.18
N GLY A 208 -6.00 37.69 11.86
CA GLY A 208 -6.90 38.48 11.01
C GLY A 208 -8.27 37.78 10.87
N GLN A 209 -9.37 38.51 11.07
CA GLN A 209 -10.73 37.95 11.12
C GLN A 209 -11.48 37.96 9.77
N VAL A 210 -10.97 37.24 8.74
CA VAL A 210 -11.78 36.70 7.62
C VAL A 210 -11.19 35.34 7.19
N THR A 211 -11.95 34.53 6.44
CA THR A 211 -11.79 33.07 6.30
C THR A 211 -10.73 32.55 5.30
N ALA A 212 -10.12 31.42 5.70
CA ALA A 212 -9.71 30.26 4.87
C ALA A 212 -8.54 30.36 3.86
N ALA A 213 -7.33 29.92 4.28
CA ALA A 213 -6.53 28.91 3.54
C ALA A 213 -5.36 28.32 4.36
N GLY A 214 -5.05 27.03 4.10
CA GLY A 214 -4.17 26.13 4.85
C GLY A 214 -2.72 26.55 5.19
N LYS A 215 -2.31 26.15 6.42
CA LYS A 215 -1.11 25.35 6.79
C LYS A 215 0.28 25.76 6.22
N VAL A 216 1.39 25.84 6.97
CA VAL A 216 1.75 25.84 8.41
C VAL A 216 2.93 26.83 8.57
N CYS A 217 3.14 27.46 9.73
CA CYS A 217 4.48 27.93 10.22
C CYS A 217 4.45 27.98 11.75
N SER A 218 5.02 26.98 12.40
CA SER A 218 4.11 26.05 13.09
C SER A 218 3.32 26.58 14.29
N ILE A 219 3.76 27.64 14.98
CA ILE A 219 3.09 28.16 16.19
C ILE A 219 2.51 29.56 15.95
N ALA A 220 3.33 30.55 15.56
CA ALA A 220 2.84 31.91 15.29
C ALA A 220 1.78 31.93 14.16
N ARG A 221 1.95 31.13 13.09
CA ARG A 221 0.94 30.99 12.02
C ARG A 221 -0.27 30.12 12.43
N ARG A 222 -0.18 29.30 13.49
CA ARG A 222 -1.37 28.68 14.12
C ARG A 222 -2.19 29.69 14.94
N LEU A 223 -1.54 30.75 15.46
CA LEU A 223 -2.22 31.91 16.05
C LEU A 223 -2.69 32.93 14.99
N GLY A 224 -2.46 32.63 13.70
CA GLY A 224 -2.94 33.42 12.55
C GLY A 224 -1.94 34.42 11.96
N ALA A 225 -0.76 34.58 12.55
CA ALA A 225 0.22 35.56 12.08
C ALA A 225 0.84 35.16 10.73
N ILE A 226 1.09 36.16 9.88
CA ILE A 226 2.03 36.02 8.77
C ILE A 226 3.43 35.92 9.37
N VAL A 227 4.20 34.90 8.97
CA VAL A 227 5.56 34.67 9.47
C VAL A 227 6.52 34.85 8.30
N ARG A 228 7.48 35.75 8.49
CA ARG A 228 8.70 35.84 7.68
C ARG A 228 9.87 35.27 8.47
N GLY A 229 10.81 34.60 7.81
CA GLY A 229 11.96 33.95 8.44
C GLY A 229 13.26 34.23 7.68
N PHE A 230 14.36 34.25 8.42
CA PHE A 230 15.71 34.47 7.88
C PHE A 230 16.71 33.54 8.59
N ASP A 231 17.66 32.99 7.84
CA ASP A 231 18.76 32.17 8.34
C ASP A 231 19.89 32.18 7.29
N THR A 232 21.16 32.19 7.69
CA THR A 232 22.30 32.25 6.75
C THR A 232 22.59 30.92 6.06
N ARG A 233 21.89 29.84 6.42
CA ARG A 233 22.09 28.49 5.88
C ARG A 233 21.03 28.13 4.84
N SER A 234 21.47 27.75 3.65
CA SER A 234 20.61 27.29 2.55
C SER A 234 19.62 26.19 2.96
N ALA A 235 20.06 25.20 3.76
CA ALA A 235 19.21 24.11 4.27
C ALA A 235 18.08 24.58 5.21
N ALA A 236 18.18 25.77 5.81
CA ALA A 236 17.10 26.34 6.61
C ALA A 236 15.99 26.95 5.74
N ARG A 237 16.27 27.38 4.50
CA ARG A 237 15.26 27.88 3.55
C ARG A 237 14.16 26.86 3.31
N GLU A 238 14.53 25.63 2.96
CA GLU A 238 13.58 24.55 2.72
C GLU A 238 12.76 24.21 3.97
N GLN A 239 13.36 24.33 5.16
CA GLN A 239 12.66 24.13 6.44
C GLN A 239 11.67 25.26 6.71
N VAL A 240 12.03 26.53 6.48
CA VAL A 240 11.13 27.68 6.63
C VAL A 240 10.01 27.67 5.58
N GLN A 241 10.28 27.23 4.35
CA GLN A 241 9.28 27.15 3.26
C GLN A 241 8.36 25.92 3.35
N SER A 242 8.85 24.77 3.82
CA SER A 242 7.98 23.61 4.15
C SER A 242 7.19 23.83 5.44
N LEU A 243 7.75 24.57 6.39
CA LEU A 243 7.02 25.28 7.44
C LEU A 243 6.47 26.63 6.96
N GLY A 244 6.11 26.74 5.66
CA GLY A 244 5.20 27.72 5.08
C GLY A 244 5.28 29.16 5.59
N ALA A 245 6.49 29.67 5.79
CA ALA A 245 6.80 31.07 6.01
C ALA A 245 7.47 31.67 4.77
N GLU A 246 7.39 32.99 4.66
CA GLU A 246 8.17 33.75 3.68
C GLU A 246 9.64 33.73 4.11
N PHE A 247 10.49 33.01 3.38
CA PHE A 247 11.94 33.06 3.61
C PHE A 247 12.52 34.28 2.90
N ILE A 248 13.03 35.23 3.67
CA ILE A 248 13.63 36.46 3.17
C ILE A 248 15.10 36.20 2.83
N GLU A 249 15.63 36.83 1.78
CA GLU A 249 17.02 36.65 1.33
C GLU A 249 17.79 37.98 1.29
N VAL A 250 19.11 37.91 1.52
CA VAL A 250 20.02 39.02 1.20
C VAL A 250 20.36 38.96 -0.29
N ASN A 251 20.54 40.11 -0.94
CA ASN A 251 20.97 40.20 -2.34
C ASN A 251 22.41 39.69 -2.60
N ILE A 252 23.13 39.23 -1.57
CA ILE A 252 24.50 38.70 -1.63
C ILE A 252 24.43 37.19 -1.38
N GLN A 253 24.75 36.39 -2.40
CA GLN A 253 24.80 34.93 -2.28
C GLN A 253 26.14 34.48 -1.66
N GLU A 254 26.20 34.45 -0.33
CA GLU A 254 27.26 33.79 0.43
C GLU A 254 26.68 32.61 1.23
N GLU A 255 27.31 31.42 1.17
CA GLU A 255 26.83 30.27 1.95
C GLU A 255 27.30 30.36 3.42
N GLY A 256 26.36 30.52 4.36
CA GLY A 256 26.62 30.55 5.81
C GLY A 256 26.77 29.19 6.49
N SER A 257 26.77 28.09 5.75
CA SER A 257 26.97 26.73 6.25
C SER A 257 28.35 26.56 6.91
N GLY A 258 28.36 26.29 8.21
CA GLY A 258 29.53 25.90 8.98
C GLY A 258 29.58 24.39 9.24
N GLY A 259 30.71 23.94 9.81
CA GLY A 259 30.92 22.53 10.15
C GLY A 259 29.83 21.96 11.07
N GLY A 260 29.16 20.90 10.63
CA GLY A 260 28.15 20.19 11.41
C GLY A 260 26.78 20.87 11.49
N GLY A 261 26.42 21.68 10.49
CA GLY A 261 25.09 22.29 10.37
C GLY A 261 24.87 23.53 11.24
N TYR A 262 25.90 24.00 11.95
CA TYR A 262 25.93 25.32 12.57
C TYR A 262 26.17 26.41 11.50
N ALA A 263 25.86 27.66 11.82
CA ALA A 263 26.27 28.79 11.00
C ALA A 263 27.76 29.10 11.19
N LYS A 264 28.42 29.62 10.16
CA LYS A 264 29.72 30.28 10.24
C LYS A 264 29.56 31.79 10.47
N GLU A 265 30.66 32.49 10.69
CA GLU A 265 30.73 33.96 10.64
C GLU A 265 30.80 34.43 9.17
N MET A 266 29.97 35.39 8.79
CA MET A 266 29.80 35.86 7.40
C MET A 266 30.79 36.98 7.05
N SER A 267 30.90 37.31 5.76
CA SER A 267 31.62 38.51 5.30
C SER A 267 31.00 39.81 5.88
N LYS A 268 31.79 40.89 5.95
CA LYS A 268 31.28 42.18 6.44
C LYS A 268 30.21 42.74 5.51
N GLU A 269 30.43 42.55 4.22
CA GLU A 269 29.58 42.94 3.11
C GLU A 269 28.22 42.22 3.20
N PHE A 270 28.21 40.94 3.57
CA PHE A 270 26.98 40.20 3.87
C PHE A 270 26.29 40.77 5.13
N ILE A 271 27.03 41.02 6.21
CA ILE A 271 26.47 41.55 7.48
C ILE A 271 25.87 42.95 7.27
N GLU A 272 26.51 43.83 6.51
CA GLU A 272 25.98 45.16 6.18
C GLU A 272 24.65 45.07 5.40
N ALA A 273 24.55 44.12 4.47
CA ALA A 273 23.34 43.87 3.71
C ALA A 273 22.24 43.12 4.51
N GLU A 274 22.61 42.24 5.44
CA GLU A 274 21.73 41.61 6.42
C GLU A 274 21.12 42.66 7.38
N MET A 275 21.95 43.58 7.89
CA MET A 275 21.49 44.67 8.76
C MET A 275 20.59 45.67 7.99
N ALA A 276 20.91 45.98 6.74
CA ALA A 276 20.02 46.79 5.89
C ALA A 276 18.66 46.10 5.67
N LEU A 277 18.65 44.78 5.45
CA LEU A 277 17.43 43.98 5.33
C LEU A 277 16.60 44.02 6.63
N PHE A 278 17.23 43.83 7.79
CA PHE A 278 16.55 43.90 9.08
C PHE A 278 15.98 45.30 9.39
N MET A 279 16.65 46.37 8.96
CA MET A 279 16.13 47.73 9.11
C MET A 279 14.84 47.96 8.30
N GLU A 280 14.75 47.47 7.06
CA GLU A 280 13.50 47.55 6.29
C GLU A 280 12.40 46.67 6.90
N GLN A 281 12.72 45.45 7.35
CA GLN A 281 11.74 44.58 8.01
C GLN A 281 11.21 45.17 9.33
N CYS A 282 12.06 45.79 10.16
CA CYS A 282 11.66 46.36 11.45
C CYS A 282 10.60 47.48 11.33
N LYS A 283 10.56 48.20 10.20
CA LYS A 283 9.51 49.21 9.92
C LYS A 283 8.13 48.58 9.72
N GLU A 284 8.08 47.38 9.14
CA GLU A 284 6.83 46.68 8.82
C GLU A 284 6.34 45.77 9.95
N VAL A 285 7.23 45.02 10.61
CA VAL A 285 6.82 43.91 11.49
C VAL A 285 6.42 44.34 12.90
N ASP A 286 5.37 43.72 13.42
CA ASP A 286 4.83 43.99 14.75
C ASP A 286 5.54 43.19 15.86
N ILE A 287 6.16 42.06 15.52
CA ILE A 287 6.87 41.19 16.45
C ILE A 287 8.18 40.70 15.80
N VAL A 288 9.28 40.75 16.55
CA VAL A 288 10.58 40.15 16.19
C VAL A 288 10.98 39.12 17.25
N ILE A 289 11.42 37.94 16.82
CA ILE A 289 11.98 36.91 17.72
C ILE A 289 13.39 36.57 17.21
N THR A 290 14.43 36.92 17.98
CA THR A 290 15.82 36.74 17.56
C THR A 290 16.43 35.48 18.17
N THR A 291 17.03 34.62 17.33
CA THR A 291 17.57 33.30 17.73
C THR A 291 19.02 33.07 17.29
N ALA A 292 19.74 34.11 16.89
CA ALA A 292 21.07 33.96 16.31
C ALA A 292 22.11 33.73 17.42
N LEU A 293 22.53 32.48 17.59
CA LEU A 293 23.46 32.07 18.65
C LEU A 293 24.53 31.12 18.09
N ILE A 294 25.79 31.55 18.15
CA ILE A 294 26.96 30.74 17.77
C ILE A 294 27.56 30.13 19.06
N PRO A 295 27.60 28.79 19.21
CA PRO A 295 28.09 28.16 20.43
C PRO A 295 29.52 28.58 20.79
N GLY A 296 29.73 29.04 22.03
CA GLY A 296 31.05 29.47 22.52
C GLY A 296 31.45 30.89 22.15
N ARG A 297 30.57 31.68 21.53
CA ARG A 297 30.76 33.12 21.25
C ARG A 297 29.59 33.94 21.84
N PRO A 298 29.77 35.26 22.06
CA PRO A 298 28.66 36.17 22.32
C PRO A 298 27.63 36.16 21.17
N ALA A 299 26.39 36.52 21.48
CA ALA A 299 25.35 36.73 20.48
C ALA A 299 25.69 37.94 19.57
N PRO A 300 25.59 37.82 18.23
CA PRO A 300 25.78 38.95 17.33
C PRO A 300 24.68 40.00 17.53
N LYS A 301 25.03 41.29 17.53
CA LYS A 301 24.07 42.40 17.62
C LYS A 301 23.47 42.65 16.24
N LEU A 302 22.26 42.12 16.04
CA LEU A 302 21.53 42.15 14.78
C LEU A 302 20.36 43.15 14.77
N ILE A 303 19.89 43.60 15.95
CA ILE A 303 18.83 44.60 16.07
C ILE A 303 19.36 45.80 16.86
N THR A 304 19.68 46.89 16.15
CA THR A 304 20.22 48.12 16.76
C THR A 304 19.13 48.96 17.43
N ASN A 305 19.52 49.88 18.31
CA ASN A 305 18.59 50.84 18.93
C ASN A 305 17.83 51.67 17.86
N GLU A 306 18.45 51.94 16.71
CA GLU A 306 17.81 52.63 15.58
C GLU A 306 16.71 51.76 14.93
N MET A 307 16.96 50.47 14.75
CA MET A 307 15.94 49.52 14.26
C MET A 307 14.77 49.39 15.25
N VAL A 308 15.06 49.34 16.56
CA VAL A 308 14.01 49.36 17.60
C VAL A 308 13.19 50.65 17.55
N ALA A 309 13.82 51.80 17.34
CA ALA A 309 13.14 53.09 17.21
C ALA A 309 12.34 53.24 15.90
N ALA A 310 12.67 52.48 14.86
CA ALA A 310 11.94 52.42 13.60
C ALA A 310 10.68 51.52 13.64
N MET A 311 10.56 50.63 14.64
CA MET A 311 9.37 49.80 14.83
C MET A 311 8.13 50.60 15.24
N LYS A 312 6.96 50.03 14.99
CA LYS A 312 5.67 50.56 15.48
C LYS A 312 5.66 50.60 17.02
N LYS A 313 5.05 51.63 17.60
CA LYS A 313 4.85 51.71 19.05
C LYS A 313 3.83 50.64 19.47
N GLY A 314 4.20 49.83 20.46
CA GLY A 314 3.44 48.63 20.86
C GLY A 314 3.96 47.32 20.27
N SER A 315 4.93 47.34 19.35
CA SER A 315 5.63 46.13 18.89
C SER A 315 6.37 45.42 20.03
N VAL A 316 6.68 44.14 19.83
CA VAL A 316 7.40 43.29 20.80
C VAL A 316 8.63 42.63 20.20
N ILE A 317 9.76 42.68 20.90
CA ILE A 317 10.98 41.94 20.61
C ILE A 317 11.16 40.86 21.68
N VAL A 318 11.41 39.61 21.28
CA VAL A 318 11.80 38.53 22.21
C VAL A 318 13.18 38.00 21.83
N ASP A 319 14.13 38.15 22.75
CA ASP A 319 15.54 37.88 22.49
C ASP A 319 15.96 36.53 23.09
N LEU A 320 15.87 35.46 22.29
CA LEU A 320 16.22 34.11 22.72
C LEU A 320 17.73 33.90 22.89
N ALA A 321 18.56 34.88 22.51
CA ALA A 321 20.01 34.86 22.72
C ALA A 321 20.45 35.62 23.99
N ALA A 322 19.51 36.09 24.84
CA ALA A 322 19.79 36.92 26.00
C ALA A 322 20.83 36.32 26.99
N GLU A 323 20.85 34.99 27.21
CA GLU A 323 21.88 34.33 28.04
C GLU A 323 23.31 34.51 27.51
N ALA A 324 23.49 34.77 26.22
CA ALA A 324 24.77 35.02 25.56
C ALA A 324 25.00 36.50 25.20
N GLY A 325 24.26 37.41 25.84
CA GLY A 325 24.33 38.86 25.64
C GLY A 325 23.21 39.47 24.77
N GLY A 326 22.38 38.65 24.13
CA GLY A 326 21.22 39.06 23.33
C GLY A 326 21.57 39.58 21.93
N ASN A 327 20.69 39.36 20.95
CA ASN A 327 20.83 39.91 19.60
C ASN A 327 20.40 41.37 19.47
N CYS A 328 19.55 41.88 20.37
CA CYS A 328 19.16 43.30 20.37
C CYS A 328 20.10 44.13 21.27
N GLU A 329 20.47 45.33 20.85
CA GLU A 329 21.32 46.24 21.64
C GLU A 329 20.68 46.67 22.97
N ALA A 330 19.36 46.88 22.97
CA ALA A 330 18.61 47.28 24.15
C ALA A 330 18.26 46.10 25.10
N THR A 331 18.59 44.85 24.75
CA THR A 331 18.29 43.70 25.60
C THR A 331 19.04 43.76 26.94
N LYS A 332 18.28 43.69 28.03
CA LYS A 332 18.79 43.39 29.36
C LYS A 332 18.47 41.93 29.73
N PRO A 333 19.47 41.05 29.91
CA PRO A 333 19.23 39.65 30.26
C PRO A 333 18.47 39.51 31.59
N GLY A 334 17.40 38.71 31.57
CA GLY A 334 16.50 38.45 32.70
C GLY A 334 15.36 39.46 32.87
N GLU A 335 15.45 40.67 32.30
CA GLU A 335 14.44 41.72 32.42
C GLU A 335 13.44 41.72 31.25
N LEU A 336 12.25 42.30 31.49
CA LEU A 336 11.38 42.83 30.44
C LEU A 336 11.41 44.35 30.57
N ILE A 337 11.75 45.05 29.48
CA ILE A 337 11.85 46.52 29.46
C ILE A 337 10.96 47.12 28.37
N LYS A 338 10.85 48.45 28.37
CA LYS A 338 10.34 49.22 27.23
C LYS A 338 11.42 50.18 26.75
N HIS A 339 11.66 50.20 25.44
CA HIS A 339 12.62 51.08 24.78
C HIS A 339 11.95 51.68 23.53
N SER A 340 12.01 52.99 23.35
CA SER A 340 11.40 53.74 22.23
C SER A 340 9.89 53.53 21.96
N GLY A 341 9.18 52.83 22.85
CA GLY A 341 7.77 52.44 22.69
C GLY A 341 7.55 50.97 22.30
N VAL A 342 8.63 50.21 22.10
CA VAL A 342 8.66 48.75 21.89
C VAL A 342 8.85 48.05 23.24
N THR A 343 8.24 46.89 23.41
CA THR A 343 8.48 46.02 24.59
C THR A 343 9.57 45.00 24.24
N ILE A 344 10.62 44.89 25.06
CA ILE A 344 11.74 43.97 24.83
C ILE A 344 11.80 42.95 25.95
N ILE A 345 11.73 41.67 25.59
CA ILE A 345 11.68 40.53 26.50
C ILE A 345 13.02 39.80 26.43
N GLY A 346 13.88 40.05 27.44
CA GLY A 346 15.22 39.46 27.56
C GLY A 346 15.27 38.25 28.50
N TYR A 347 14.16 37.56 28.75
CA TYR A 347 14.06 36.46 29.71
C TYR A 347 15.02 35.29 29.36
N THR A 348 15.94 35.02 30.28
CA THR A 348 16.91 33.90 30.19
C THR A 348 16.30 32.55 30.55
N ASP A 349 15.19 32.54 31.29
CA ASP A 349 14.59 31.37 31.93
C ASP A 349 13.36 30.81 31.18
N LEU A 350 13.20 31.07 29.88
CA LEU A 350 11.98 30.73 29.13
C LEU A 350 11.52 29.25 29.24
N PRO A 351 12.39 28.22 29.21
CA PRO A 351 11.99 26.84 29.50
C PRO A 351 11.50 26.63 30.95
N SER A 352 12.00 27.41 31.91
CA SER A 352 11.51 27.41 33.31
C SER A 352 10.10 28.00 33.43
N ARG A 353 9.70 28.87 32.49
CA ARG A 353 8.34 29.44 32.40
C ARG A 353 7.32 28.50 31.75
N LEU A 354 7.71 27.29 31.35
CA LEU A 354 6.82 26.19 30.94
C LEU A 354 7.23 24.87 31.65
N PRO A 355 7.35 24.86 32.99
CA PRO A 355 8.23 23.95 33.69
C PRO A 355 7.80 22.48 33.63
N THR A 356 6.49 22.19 33.63
CA THR A 356 5.94 20.83 33.50
C THR A 356 6.36 20.18 32.18
N GLN A 357 6.22 20.89 31.06
CA GLN A 357 6.54 20.34 29.74
C GLN A 357 8.05 20.27 29.50
N SER A 358 8.80 21.24 30.00
CA SER A 358 10.27 21.19 30.02
C SER A 358 10.79 20.00 30.82
N SER A 359 10.22 19.76 32.01
CA SER A 359 10.58 18.60 32.84
C SER A 359 10.20 17.29 32.16
N ASN A 360 9.03 17.19 31.51
CA ASN A 360 8.64 16.01 30.74
C ASN A 360 9.64 15.70 29.59
N LEU A 361 9.98 16.68 28.76
CA LEU A 361 10.89 16.46 27.64
C LEU A 361 12.33 16.20 28.11
N TYR A 362 12.85 17.00 29.04
CA TYR A 362 14.18 16.80 29.63
C TYR A 362 14.30 15.44 30.33
N SER A 363 13.28 15.07 31.13
CA SER A 363 13.21 13.77 31.79
C SER A 363 13.20 12.62 30.78
N ASN A 364 12.49 12.76 29.66
CA ASN A 364 12.54 11.77 28.58
C ASN A 364 13.93 11.67 27.94
N ASN A 365 14.63 12.79 27.72
CA ASN A 365 16.00 12.76 27.18
C ASN A 365 16.98 12.08 28.15
N ILE A 366 17.04 12.55 29.41
CA ILE A 366 18.00 12.07 30.40
C ILE A 366 17.73 10.62 30.83
N THR A 367 16.46 10.19 30.89
CA THR A 367 16.09 8.80 31.21
C THR A 367 16.46 7.86 30.05
N LYS A 368 16.20 8.25 28.80
CA LYS A 368 16.63 7.47 27.63
C LYS A 368 18.16 7.40 27.53
N PHE A 369 18.86 8.49 27.84
CA PHE A 369 20.32 8.53 27.86
C PHE A 369 20.89 7.62 28.95
N LEU A 370 20.42 7.73 30.19
CA LEU A 370 20.81 6.83 31.30
C LEU A 370 20.62 5.35 30.95
N LEU A 371 19.48 5.00 30.33
CA LEU A 371 19.18 3.63 29.87
C LEU A 371 19.98 3.19 28.64
N ALA A 372 20.78 4.08 28.04
CA ALA A 372 21.73 3.79 26.96
C ALA A 372 23.20 3.76 27.44
N ILE A 373 23.50 4.12 28.70
CA ILE A 373 24.84 3.96 29.30
C ILE A 373 25.00 2.52 29.78
N GLY A 374 25.17 1.60 28.84
CA GLY A 374 25.41 0.18 29.07
C GLY A 374 24.43 -0.75 28.36
N GLY A 375 24.52 -2.05 28.68
CA GLY A 375 23.63 -3.09 28.19
C GLY A 375 22.40 -3.30 29.09
N ASP A 376 21.37 -4.00 28.60
CA ASP A 376 20.11 -4.20 29.32
C ASP A 376 20.31 -4.70 30.77
N GLY A 377 19.87 -3.88 31.73
CA GLY A 377 19.91 -4.18 33.17
C GLY A 377 21.21 -3.82 33.90
N LYS A 378 22.22 -3.27 33.21
CA LYS A 378 23.51 -2.89 33.78
C LYS A 378 23.93 -1.48 33.38
N PHE A 379 24.53 -0.74 34.32
CA PHE A 379 25.23 0.51 34.06
C PHE A 379 26.70 0.22 33.75
N SER A 380 27.19 0.68 32.60
CA SER A 380 28.60 0.52 32.22
C SER A 380 29.04 1.62 31.26
N ILE A 381 30.08 2.35 31.64
CA ILE A 381 30.64 3.46 30.86
C ILE A 381 31.62 2.92 29.80
N ASP A 382 31.08 2.51 28.65
CA ASP A 382 31.87 2.17 27.47
C ASP A 382 32.41 3.46 26.81
N LEU A 383 33.72 3.52 26.60
CA LEU A 383 34.40 4.65 25.94
C LEU A 383 34.45 4.50 24.41
N ASN A 384 34.07 3.34 23.88
CA ASN A 384 33.92 3.10 22.44
C ASN A 384 32.57 3.61 21.91
N ASP A 385 31.58 3.85 22.79
CA ASP A 385 30.34 4.49 22.39
C ASP A 385 30.51 6.00 22.25
N GLU A 386 30.31 6.50 21.03
CA GLU A 386 30.46 7.91 20.67
C GLU A 386 29.57 8.88 21.49
N VAL A 387 28.40 8.44 21.94
CA VAL A 387 27.44 9.28 22.70
C VAL A 387 27.84 9.35 24.16
N VAL A 388 28.18 8.20 24.75
CA VAL A 388 28.71 8.10 26.12
C VAL A 388 30.04 8.85 26.22
N ARG A 389 30.98 8.60 25.30
CA ARG A 389 32.29 9.26 25.28
C ARG A 389 32.22 10.75 24.93
N GLY A 390 31.31 11.17 24.06
CA GLY A 390 31.13 12.58 23.68
C GLY A 390 30.62 13.45 24.84
N SER A 391 29.71 12.91 25.65
CA SER A 391 29.10 13.61 26.79
C SER A 391 29.87 13.49 28.11
N LEU A 392 30.73 12.48 28.27
CA LEU A 392 31.54 12.27 29.48
C LEU A 392 32.71 13.28 29.57
N ILE A 393 32.66 14.14 30.58
CA ILE A 393 33.62 15.23 30.82
C ILE A 393 34.64 14.86 31.91
N VAL A 394 34.18 14.24 33.01
CA VAL A 394 35.04 13.79 34.11
C VAL A 394 34.85 12.29 34.28
N ARG A 395 35.96 11.55 34.42
CA ARG A 395 35.94 10.13 34.79
C ARG A 395 37.05 9.81 35.78
N GLU A 396 36.72 9.11 36.87
CA GLU A 396 37.67 8.60 37.88
C GLU A 396 38.59 9.71 38.46
N GLY A 397 38.08 10.95 38.49
CA GLY A 397 38.81 12.15 38.93
C GLY A 397 39.76 12.77 37.91
N LYS A 398 39.66 12.40 36.63
CA LYS A 398 40.38 13.03 35.52
C LYS A 398 39.38 13.75 34.61
N VAL A 399 39.68 14.99 34.25
CA VAL A 399 38.98 15.69 33.17
C VAL A 399 39.43 15.07 31.85
N LEU A 400 38.49 14.55 31.06
CA LEU A 400 38.77 13.98 29.75
C LEU A 400 38.92 15.10 28.71
N PRO A 401 39.81 14.96 27.71
CA PRO A 401 39.85 15.92 26.61
C PRO A 401 38.50 15.94 25.89
N PRO A 402 37.99 17.10 25.46
CA PRO A 402 36.75 17.18 24.71
C PRO A 402 36.91 16.39 23.40
N VAL A 403 35.94 15.55 23.08
CA VAL A 403 35.90 14.90 21.75
C VAL A 403 35.70 16.02 20.72
N PRO A 404 36.56 16.14 19.69
CA PRO A 404 36.28 17.05 18.58
C PRO A 404 34.90 16.71 18.03
N ARG A 405 34.01 17.70 17.95
CA ARG A 405 32.68 17.49 17.36
C ARG A 405 32.89 16.97 15.95
N THR A 406 32.59 15.69 15.74
CA THR A 406 32.61 15.09 14.40
C THR A 406 31.68 15.93 13.56
N ILE A 407 32.24 16.59 12.54
CA ILE A 407 31.45 17.24 11.51
C ILE A 407 30.75 16.07 10.80
N PRO A 408 29.41 15.86 10.94
CA PRO A 408 28.73 14.98 10.02
C PRO A 408 29.06 15.48 8.61
N PRO A 409 29.44 14.59 7.67
CA PRO A 409 29.72 15.01 6.31
C PRO A 409 28.53 15.83 5.80
N PRO A 410 28.76 16.93 5.06
CA PRO A 410 27.70 17.84 4.63
C PRO A 410 26.58 16.99 4.02
N ALA A 411 25.38 17.10 4.58
CA ALA A 411 24.31 16.12 4.41
C ALA A 411 24.15 15.82 2.92
N ALA A 412 24.52 14.59 2.53
CA ALA A 412 24.84 14.30 1.13
C ALA A 412 23.65 14.73 0.25
N PRO A 413 23.87 15.62 -0.74
CA PRO A 413 22.77 16.27 -1.47
C PRO A 413 21.86 15.16 -2.00
N PRO A 414 20.56 15.17 -1.63
CA PRO A 414 19.75 13.97 -1.43
C PRO A 414 19.83 13.06 -2.65
N ALA A 415 20.58 11.95 -2.48
CA ALA A 415 21.34 11.26 -3.53
C ALA A 415 20.60 11.25 -4.88
N PRO A 416 21.03 12.11 -5.84
CA PRO A 416 20.18 12.93 -6.70
C PRO A 416 18.98 12.17 -7.25
N ALA A 417 17.88 12.24 -6.49
CA ALA A 417 16.77 11.27 -6.39
C ALA A 417 16.68 10.34 -7.60
N LYS A 418 17.51 9.26 -7.56
CA LYS A 418 18.08 8.52 -8.71
C LYS A 418 17.19 8.60 -9.95
N VAL A 419 17.36 9.68 -10.71
CA VAL A 419 16.36 10.16 -11.67
C VAL A 419 15.94 9.00 -12.56
N GLU A 420 14.69 8.56 -12.43
CA GLU A 420 14.10 7.60 -13.35
C GLU A 420 14.34 8.14 -14.76
N GLU A 421 15.10 7.43 -15.62
CA GLU A 421 15.23 7.85 -17.01
C GLU A 421 13.80 7.90 -17.57
N PRO A 422 13.23 9.10 -17.81
CA PRO A 422 11.79 9.21 -17.95
C PRO A 422 11.45 8.64 -19.32
N VAL A 423 10.90 7.42 -19.35
CA VAL A 423 10.82 6.50 -20.51
C VAL A 423 10.61 7.28 -21.80
N LYS A 424 11.71 7.54 -22.52
CA LYS A 424 11.92 8.77 -23.33
C LYS A 424 10.63 9.23 -23.98
N ALA A 425 10.01 10.24 -23.35
CA ALA A 425 8.62 10.62 -23.63
C ALA A 425 8.42 10.79 -25.14
N LEU A 426 7.51 10.00 -25.70
CA LEU A 426 7.27 9.96 -27.15
C LEU A 426 7.05 11.38 -27.65
N THR A 427 7.87 11.81 -28.62
CA THR A 427 7.76 13.17 -29.13
C THR A 427 6.34 13.40 -29.67
N PRO A 428 5.81 14.63 -29.68
CA PRO A 428 4.46 14.89 -30.20
C PRO A 428 4.26 14.31 -31.61
N TRP A 429 5.30 14.37 -32.45
CA TRP A 429 5.34 13.71 -33.75
C TRP A 429 5.28 12.18 -33.67
N GLN A 430 6.04 11.52 -32.79
CA GLN A 430 5.99 10.06 -32.61
C GLN A 430 4.65 9.58 -32.06
N LYS A 431 4.03 10.34 -31.14
CA LYS A 431 2.69 10.06 -30.63
C LYS A 431 1.65 10.16 -31.75
N ALA A 432 1.59 11.32 -32.42
CA ALA A 432 0.66 11.55 -33.53
C ALA A 432 0.87 10.53 -34.68
N SER A 433 2.12 10.21 -35.03
CA SER A 433 2.43 9.21 -36.06
C SER A 433 1.93 7.81 -35.69
N ARG A 434 2.01 7.41 -34.41
CA ARG A 434 1.49 6.11 -33.93
C ARG A 434 -0.03 6.09 -33.90
N GLU A 435 -0.66 7.19 -33.49
CA GLU A 435 -2.13 7.33 -33.48
C GLU A 435 -2.69 7.32 -34.90
N VAL A 436 -2.12 8.11 -35.81
CA VAL A 436 -2.48 8.11 -37.24
C VAL A 436 -2.22 6.75 -37.88
N ALA A 437 -1.07 6.10 -37.63
CA ALA A 437 -0.81 4.77 -38.16
C ALA A 437 -1.81 3.71 -37.66
N LEU A 438 -2.24 3.78 -36.40
CA LEU A 438 -3.26 2.89 -35.84
C LEU A 438 -4.63 3.12 -36.49
N VAL A 439 -5.03 4.37 -36.68
CA VAL A 439 -6.29 4.73 -37.39
C VAL A 439 -6.24 4.30 -38.85
N THR A 440 -5.12 4.56 -39.56
CA THR A 440 -4.91 4.13 -40.95
C THR A 440 -4.94 2.61 -41.09
N ALA A 441 -4.32 1.88 -40.16
CA ALA A 441 -4.36 0.41 -40.14
C ALA A 441 -5.78 -0.12 -39.87
N GLY A 442 -6.54 0.51 -38.98
CA GLY A 442 -7.95 0.19 -38.72
C GLY A 442 -8.82 0.39 -39.96
N MET A 443 -8.80 1.59 -40.54
CA MET A 443 -9.58 1.93 -41.74
C MET A 443 -9.20 1.07 -42.95
N GLY A 444 -7.90 0.89 -43.20
CA GLY A 444 -7.39 0.02 -44.26
C GLY A 444 -7.77 -1.45 -44.05
N GLY A 445 -7.76 -1.91 -42.79
CA GLY A 445 -8.23 -3.24 -42.40
C GLY A 445 -9.72 -3.44 -42.69
N THR A 446 -10.57 -2.46 -42.38
CA THR A 446 -12.01 -2.52 -42.72
C THR A 446 -12.25 -2.59 -44.22
N VAL A 447 -11.52 -1.81 -45.04
CA VAL A 447 -11.61 -1.86 -46.50
C VAL A 447 -11.11 -3.20 -47.05
N ALA A 448 -10.01 -3.73 -46.51
CA ALA A 448 -9.48 -5.04 -46.89
C ALA A 448 -10.45 -6.18 -46.55
N LEU A 449 -11.05 -6.18 -45.35
CA LEU A 449 -12.08 -7.14 -44.95
C LEU A 449 -13.31 -7.05 -45.86
N GLY A 450 -13.84 -5.85 -46.10
CA GLY A 450 -14.98 -5.64 -47.00
C GLY A 450 -14.71 -6.04 -48.46
N LYS A 451 -13.45 -6.07 -48.90
CA LYS A 451 -13.06 -6.58 -50.22
C LYS A 451 -12.80 -8.09 -50.25
N ALA A 452 -12.45 -8.70 -49.13
CA ALA A 452 -12.13 -10.12 -49.00
C ALA A 452 -13.31 -11.01 -48.54
N THR A 453 -14.46 -10.41 -48.21
CA THR A 453 -15.62 -11.10 -47.62
C THR A 453 -16.94 -10.68 -48.29
N GLY A 454 -18.07 -11.25 -47.86
CA GLY A 454 -19.41 -10.93 -48.35
C GLY A 454 -20.23 -10.07 -47.38
N THR A 455 -21.40 -9.62 -47.83
CA THR A 455 -22.31 -8.75 -47.05
C THR A 455 -22.67 -9.33 -45.68
N ALA A 456 -23.14 -10.59 -45.61
CA ALA A 456 -23.52 -11.22 -44.35
C ALA A 456 -22.38 -11.24 -43.30
N PHE A 457 -21.11 -11.41 -43.72
CA PHE A 457 -19.99 -11.25 -42.80
C PHE A 457 -19.85 -9.80 -42.33
N MET A 458 -19.95 -8.83 -43.23
CA MET A 458 -19.83 -7.41 -42.90
C MET A 458 -20.98 -6.89 -42.02
N ASP A 459 -22.21 -7.39 -42.19
CA ASP A 459 -23.37 -7.06 -41.37
C ASP A 459 -23.22 -7.64 -39.95
N SER A 460 -22.76 -8.89 -39.85
CA SER A 460 -22.34 -9.52 -38.59
C SER A 460 -21.14 -8.81 -37.94
N PHE A 461 -20.14 -8.39 -38.71
CA PHE A 461 -18.95 -7.69 -38.21
C PHE A 461 -19.25 -6.25 -37.76
N PHE A 462 -20.18 -5.56 -38.42
CA PHE A 462 -20.73 -4.28 -38.00
C PHE A 462 -21.46 -4.40 -36.66
N THR A 463 -22.31 -5.43 -36.52
CA THR A 463 -22.99 -5.78 -35.26
C THR A 463 -21.98 -6.07 -34.14
N PHE A 464 -20.95 -6.89 -34.42
CA PHE A 464 -19.85 -7.17 -33.49
C PHE A 464 -19.14 -5.90 -33.03
N GLY A 465 -18.82 -4.99 -33.95
CA GLY A 465 -18.11 -3.74 -33.68
C GLY A 465 -18.92 -2.76 -32.82
N LEU A 466 -20.21 -2.56 -33.14
CA LEU A 466 -21.09 -1.70 -32.33
C LEU A 466 -21.33 -2.30 -30.94
N ALA A 467 -21.63 -3.60 -30.86
CA ALA A 467 -21.79 -4.30 -29.59
C ALA A 467 -20.52 -4.25 -28.72
N GLY A 468 -19.34 -4.34 -29.34
CA GLY A 468 -18.05 -4.23 -28.66
C GLY A 468 -17.79 -2.82 -28.13
N LEU A 469 -18.15 -1.78 -28.88
CA LEU A 469 -18.05 -0.39 -28.43
C LEU A 469 -19.00 -0.09 -27.25
N VAL A 470 -20.24 -0.61 -27.30
CA VAL A 470 -21.19 -0.53 -26.19
C VAL A 470 -20.67 -1.28 -24.97
N GLY A 471 -20.19 -2.52 -25.16
CA GLY A 471 -19.60 -3.31 -24.09
C GLY A 471 -18.39 -2.66 -23.44
N TYR A 472 -17.53 -2.01 -24.23
CA TYR A 472 -16.41 -1.22 -23.71
C TYR A 472 -16.90 -0.10 -22.78
N ARG A 473 -17.89 0.69 -23.21
CA ARG A 473 -18.44 1.80 -22.41
C ARG A 473 -19.17 1.32 -21.16
N VAL A 474 -19.93 0.23 -21.26
CA VAL A 474 -20.69 -0.35 -20.15
C VAL A 474 -19.75 -0.92 -19.07
N VAL A 475 -18.71 -1.66 -19.47
CA VAL A 475 -17.80 -2.32 -18.53
C VAL A 475 -16.90 -1.33 -17.79
N TRP A 476 -16.41 -0.29 -18.46
CA TRP A 476 -15.71 0.83 -17.80
C TRP A 476 -16.61 1.66 -16.87
N GLY A 477 -17.94 1.49 -16.95
CA GLY A 477 -18.90 2.09 -16.03
C GLY A 477 -19.25 1.24 -14.81
N VAL A 478 -18.71 0.02 -14.68
CA VAL A 478 -18.96 -0.86 -13.51
C VAL A 478 -18.05 -0.46 -12.36
N VAL A 479 -18.61 -0.33 -11.14
CA VAL A 479 -17.80 -0.02 -9.95
C VAL A 479 -16.90 -1.20 -9.56
N PRO A 480 -15.62 -0.98 -9.16
CA PRO A 480 -14.66 -2.08 -8.95
C PRO A 480 -15.11 -3.15 -7.95
N ALA A 481 -15.80 -2.74 -6.88
CA ALA A 481 -16.40 -3.63 -5.89
C ALA A 481 -17.39 -4.66 -6.48
N LEU A 482 -17.96 -4.40 -7.65
CA LEU A 482 -18.88 -5.29 -8.37
C LEU A 482 -18.23 -6.08 -9.51
N HIS A 483 -16.90 -6.04 -9.68
CA HIS A 483 -16.22 -6.86 -10.70
C HIS A 483 -16.40 -8.38 -10.52
N SER A 484 -16.57 -8.88 -9.28
CA SER A 484 -16.92 -10.29 -9.05
C SER A 484 -18.34 -10.65 -9.50
N PRO A 485 -19.39 -9.90 -9.08
CA PRO A 485 -20.72 -9.94 -9.70
C PRO A 485 -20.73 -9.80 -11.23
N LEU A 486 -19.91 -8.92 -11.81
CA LEU A 486 -19.78 -8.76 -13.27
C LEU A 486 -19.33 -10.05 -13.95
N MET A 487 -18.25 -10.70 -13.49
CA MET A 487 -17.83 -11.98 -14.07
C MET A 487 -18.88 -13.07 -13.93
N SER A 488 -19.63 -13.08 -12.82
CA SER A 488 -20.71 -14.02 -12.60
C SER A 488 -21.92 -13.77 -13.52
N VAL A 489 -22.27 -12.51 -13.80
CA VAL A 489 -23.37 -12.19 -14.73
C VAL A 489 -22.96 -12.39 -16.19
N THR A 490 -21.72 -12.07 -16.58
CA THR A 490 -21.21 -12.41 -17.93
C THR A 490 -21.20 -13.91 -18.13
N ASN A 491 -20.81 -14.68 -17.11
CA ASN A 491 -20.90 -16.14 -17.15
C ASN A 491 -22.35 -16.63 -17.22
N ALA A 492 -23.30 -16.03 -16.50
CA ALA A 492 -24.71 -16.40 -16.62
C ALA A 492 -25.27 -16.16 -18.03
N ILE A 493 -24.91 -15.02 -18.63
CA ILE A 493 -25.37 -14.59 -19.96
C ILE A 493 -24.67 -15.37 -21.08
N SER A 494 -23.40 -15.80 -20.94
CA SER A 494 -22.73 -16.69 -21.90
C SER A 494 -23.36 -18.08 -21.98
N GLY A 495 -24.26 -18.43 -21.05
CA GLY A 495 -25.19 -19.54 -21.20
C GLY A 495 -26.10 -19.44 -22.43
N LEU A 496 -26.18 -18.29 -23.11
CA LEU A 496 -26.80 -18.18 -24.44
C LEU A 496 -26.09 -19.01 -25.54
N VAL A 497 -24.88 -19.57 -25.29
CA VAL A 497 -24.28 -20.66 -26.09
C VAL A 497 -25.28 -21.80 -26.38
N GLY A 498 -26.25 -22.03 -25.49
CA GLY A 498 -27.32 -23.01 -25.69
C GLY A 498 -28.23 -22.72 -26.89
N VAL A 499 -28.33 -21.46 -27.33
CA VAL A 499 -29.08 -21.08 -28.54
C VAL A 499 -28.47 -21.73 -29.78
N ALA A 500 -27.14 -21.79 -29.89
CA ALA A 500 -26.48 -22.49 -30.99
C ALA A 500 -26.78 -24.01 -30.95
N GLY A 501 -26.94 -24.57 -29.75
CA GLY A 501 -27.41 -25.95 -29.56
C GLY A 501 -28.84 -26.20 -30.08
N LEU A 502 -29.73 -25.20 -30.05
CA LEU A 502 -31.10 -25.34 -30.55
C LEU A 502 -31.17 -25.57 -32.07
N PHE A 503 -30.31 -24.92 -32.86
CA PHE A 503 -30.29 -25.09 -34.33
C PHE A 503 -29.79 -26.48 -34.78
N ILE A 504 -29.21 -27.25 -33.85
CA ILE A 504 -28.62 -28.58 -34.07
C ILE A 504 -29.47 -29.70 -33.42
N MET A 505 -30.22 -29.36 -32.38
CA MET A 505 -31.09 -30.26 -31.64
C MET A 505 -32.32 -30.68 -32.47
N GLY A 506 -32.75 -31.94 -32.33
CA GLY A 506 -33.86 -32.50 -33.10
C GLY A 506 -33.98 -34.01 -32.93
N GLY A 507 -34.77 -34.64 -33.81
CA GLY A 507 -35.16 -36.04 -33.73
C GLY A 507 -36.60 -36.17 -33.23
N GLY A 508 -36.77 -36.51 -31.96
CA GLY A 508 -38.06 -36.52 -31.27
C GLY A 508 -37.86 -36.33 -29.77
N TYR A 509 -38.53 -37.12 -28.93
CA TYR A 509 -38.29 -37.15 -27.48
C TYR A 509 -36.83 -37.47 -27.10
N LEU A 510 -36.05 -38.07 -28.01
CA LEU A 510 -34.62 -38.35 -27.88
C LEU A 510 -33.89 -38.02 -29.20
N PRO A 511 -32.57 -37.75 -29.16
CA PRO A 511 -31.76 -37.58 -30.37
C PRO A 511 -31.69 -38.88 -31.17
N GLN A 512 -31.74 -38.78 -32.49
CA GLN A 512 -31.59 -39.91 -33.41
C GLN A 512 -30.21 -39.94 -34.08
N THR A 513 -29.57 -38.78 -34.25
CA THR A 513 -28.21 -38.66 -34.79
C THR A 513 -27.20 -38.26 -33.71
N SER A 514 -25.90 -38.47 -34.01
CA SER A 514 -24.80 -37.95 -33.20
C SER A 514 -24.82 -36.41 -33.13
N THR A 515 -25.15 -35.72 -34.23
CA THR A 515 -25.24 -34.25 -34.26
C THR A 515 -26.35 -33.73 -33.34
N GLN A 516 -27.54 -34.31 -33.38
CA GLN A 516 -28.65 -33.97 -32.47
C GLN A 516 -28.28 -34.22 -31.00
N MET A 517 -27.47 -35.26 -30.71
CA MET A 517 -26.93 -35.51 -29.37
C MET A 517 -25.94 -34.40 -28.95
N LEU A 518 -25.09 -33.90 -29.86
CA LEU A 518 -24.22 -32.74 -29.57
C LEU A 518 -25.04 -31.47 -29.27
N GLY A 519 -26.10 -31.20 -30.04
CA GLY A 519 -27.03 -30.09 -29.80
C GLY A 519 -27.72 -30.19 -28.43
N ALA A 520 -28.26 -31.36 -28.09
CA ALA A 520 -28.88 -31.60 -26.78
C ALA A 520 -27.88 -31.49 -25.62
N LEU A 521 -26.63 -31.96 -25.78
CA LEU A 521 -25.57 -31.79 -24.78
C LEU A 521 -25.15 -30.32 -24.63
N ALA A 522 -25.09 -29.54 -25.71
CA ALA A 522 -24.85 -28.10 -25.64
C ALA A 522 -25.96 -27.38 -24.85
N VAL A 523 -27.23 -27.68 -25.12
CA VAL A 523 -28.38 -27.14 -24.37
C VAL A 523 -28.32 -27.53 -22.88
N LEU A 524 -27.89 -28.76 -22.55
CA LEU A 524 -27.69 -29.20 -21.17
C LEU A 524 -26.63 -28.36 -20.44
N LEU A 525 -25.44 -28.24 -21.06
CA LEU A 525 -24.30 -27.49 -20.53
C LEU A 525 -24.65 -26.01 -20.34
N ALA A 526 -25.26 -25.39 -21.37
CA ALA A 526 -25.80 -24.05 -21.32
C ALA A 526 -26.77 -23.83 -20.14
N SER A 527 -27.71 -24.76 -19.92
CA SER A 527 -28.74 -24.64 -18.88
C SER A 527 -28.17 -24.75 -17.46
N ILE A 528 -27.12 -25.57 -17.26
CA ILE A 528 -26.32 -25.57 -16.03
C ILE A 528 -25.74 -24.18 -15.78
N ASN A 529 -25.17 -23.58 -16.83
CA ASN A 529 -24.46 -22.32 -16.76
C ASN A 529 -25.37 -21.11 -16.49
N VAL A 530 -26.50 -21.00 -17.21
CA VAL A 530 -27.54 -19.96 -16.98
C VAL A 530 -28.04 -20.00 -15.53
N SER A 531 -28.49 -21.17 -15.07
CA SER A 531 -29.11 -21.34 -13.75
C SER A 531 -28.09 -21.11 -12.62
N GLY A 532 -26.90 -21.72 -12.73
CA GLY A 532 -25.83 -21.53 -11.76
C GLY A 532 -25.35 -20.08 -11.69
N GLY A 533 -25.09 -19.46 -12.84
CA GLY A 533 -24.62 -18.09 -12.94
C GLY A 533 -25.58 -17.06 -12.33
N PHE A 534 -26.88 -17.08 -12.68
CA PHE A 534 -27.83 -16.11 -12.11
C PHE A 534 -28.10 -16.32 -10.61
N ILE A 535 -28.05 -17.56 -10.11
CA ILE A 535 -28.19 -17.85 -8.68
C ILE A 535 -26.95 -17.38 -7.89
N ILE A 536 -25.74 -17.60 -8.42
CA ILE A 536 -24.50 -17.11 -7.81
C ILE A 536 -24.46 -15.57 -7.83
N THR A 537 -24.80 -14.96 -8.96
CA THR A 537 -24.85 -13.50 -9.12
C THR A 537 -25.84 -12.87 -8.13
N LYS A 538 -27.07 -13.40 -8.04
CA LYS A 538 -28.04 -12.95 -7.04
C LYS A 538 -27.48 -13.05 -5.62
N ARG A 539 -26.91 -14.20 -5.23
CA ARG A 539 -26.38 -14.39 -3.86
C ARG A 539 -25.30 -13.38 -3.49
N MET A 540 -24.41 -13.02 -4.42
CA MET A 540 -23.43 -11.94 -4.17
C MET A 540 -24.08 -10.57 -4.05
N LEU A 541 -25.05 -10.25 -4.89
CA LEU A 541 -25.69 -8.93 -4.91
C LEU A 541 -26.66 -8.71 -3.73
N ASP A 542 -27.19 -9.79 -3.16
CA ASP A 542 -27.95 -9.78 -1.92
C ASP A 542 -27.04 -9.53 -0.70
N MET A 543 -25.76 -9.92 -0.73
CA MET A 543 -24.77 -9.63 0.35
C MET A 543 -24.43 -8.14 0.47
N PHE A 544 -24.49 -7.39 -0.65
CA PHE A 544 -24.27 -5.94 -0.63
C PHE A 544 -25.49 -5.14 -0.12
N LYS A 545 -26.61 -5.79 0.22
CA LYS A 545 -27.78 -5.10 0.79
C LYS A 545 -27.60 -4.87 2.28
N ARG A 546 -27.69 -3.62 2.73
CA ARG A 546 -27.60 -3.25 4.15
C ARG A 546 -28.94 -3.51 4.86
N PRO A 547 -28.94 -3.84 6.17
CA PRO A 547 -30.18 -3.95 6.95
C PRO A 547 -31.02 -2.65 7.01
N THR A 548 -30.40 -1.51 6.72
CA THR A 548 -31.01 -0.17 6.68
C THR A 548 -31.44 0.27 5.28
N ASP A 549 -31.18 -0.51 4.22
CA ASP A 549 -31.64 -0.17 2.88
C ASP A 549 -33.16 -0.38 2.74
N PRO A 550 -33.89 0.45 1.97
CA PRO A 550 -35.34 0.30 1.77
C PRO A 550 -35.80 -1.09 1.29
N PRO A 551 -37.08 -1.45 1.48
CA PRO A 551 -37.65 -2.65 0.89
C PRO A 551 -37.58 -2.58 -0.65
N GLU A 552 -37.12 -3.67 -1.27
CA GLU A 552 -36.98 -3.78 -2.72
C GLU A 552 -38.00 -4.79 -3.27
N TYR A 553 -38.67 -4.42 -4.36
CA TYR A 553 -39.77 -5.18 -4.94
C TYR A 553 -39.36 -5.92 -6.21
N SER A 554 -38.21 -6.60 -6.18
CA SER A 554 -37.57 -7.21 -7.36
C SER A 554 -38.42 -8.27 -8.07
N TRP A 555 -39.50 -8.76 -7.45
CA TRP A 555 -40.50 -9.62 -8.08
C TRP A 555 -41.32 -8.90 -9.17
N LEU A 556 -41.41 -7.56 -9.13
CA LEU A 556 -42.10 -6.76 -10.16
C LEU A 556 -41.47 -6.92 -11.56
N TYR A 557 -40.19 -7.28 -11.65
CA TYR A 557 -39.54 -7.60 -12.92
C TYR A 557 -40.09 -8.89 -13.59
N ALA A 558 -40.89 -9.69 -12.88
CA ALA A 558 -41.67 -10.76 -13.51
C ALA A 558 -42.79 -10.21 -14.42
N VAL A 559 -43.33 -9.01 -14.14
CA VAL A 559 -44.42 -8.40 -14.94
C VAL A 559 -44.00 -8.17 -16.39
N PRO A 560 -42.91 -7.43 -16.72
CA PRO A 560 -42.47 -7.28 -18.12
C PRO A 560 -42.07 -8.62 -18.75
N GLY A 561 -41.56 -9.59 -17.96
CA GLY A 561 -41.26 -10.93 -18.47
C GLY A 561 -42.50 -11.70 -18.93
N VAL A 562 -43.56 -11.72 -18.11
CA VAL A 562 -44.85 -12.36 -18.45
C VAL A 562 -45.56 -11.63 -19.58
N VAL A 563 -45.59 -10.30 -19.56
CA VAL A 563 -46.20 -9.48 -20.62
C VAL A 563 -45.46 -9.66 -21.95
N PHE A 564 -44.12 -9.65 -21.95
CA PHE A 564 -43.33 -9.91 -23.15
C PHE A 564 -43.56 -11.32 -23.67
N ALA A 565 -43.44 -12.35 -22.82
CA ALA A 565 -43.60 -13.74 -23.25
C ALA A 565 -45.02 -14.04 -23.79
N GLY A 566 -46.06 -13.56 -23.11
CA GLY A 566 -47.45 -13.69 -23.55
C GLY A 566 -47.72 -12.93 -24.85
N GLY A 567 -47.24 -11.68 -24.96
CA GLY A 567 -47.37 -10.88 -26.18
C GLY A 567 -46.61 -11.46 -27.37
N PHE A 568 -45.41 -12.02 -27.13
CA PHE A 568 -44.60 -12.68 -28.15
C PHE A 568 -45.27 -13.96 -28.68
N LEU A 569 -45.81 -14.80 -27.78
CA LEU A 569 -46.54 -16.01 -28.18
C LEU A 569 -47.86 -15.68 -28.90
N ALA A 570 -48.57 -14.64 -28.45
CA ALA A 570 -49.77 -14.16 -29.13
C ALA A 570 -49.44 -13.64 -30.54
N ALA A 571 -48.40 -12.81 -30.70
CA ALA A 571 -47.93 -12.34 -32.00
C ALA A 571 -47.53 -13.50 -32.91
N ALA A 572 -46.74 -14.46 -32.40
CA ALA A 572 -46.30 -15.64 -33.14
C ALA A 572 -47.47 -16.47 -33.70
N SER A 573 -48.60 -16.56 -32.97
CA SER A 573 -49.81 -17.23 -33.45
C SER A 573 -50.49 -16.55 -34.66
N THR A 574 -50.18 -15.27 -34.91
CA THR A 574 -50.67 -14.48 -36.06
C THR A 574 -49.64 -14.28 -37.18
N GLY A 575 -48.35 -14.48 -36.88
CA GLY A 575 -47.27 -14.40 -37.86
C GLY A 575 -45.89 -14.20 -37.23
N MET A 576 -44.85 -14.68 -37.91
CA MET A 576 -43.45 -14.63 -37.41
C MET A 576 -42.59 -13.50 -38.02
N ALA A 577 -43.15 -12.69 -38.94
CA ALA A 577 -42.39 -11.69 -39.70
C ALA A 577 -41.72 -10.64 -38.80
N GLY A 578 -40.39 -10.66 -38.74
CA GLY A 578 -39.57 -9.76 -37.90
C GLY A 578 -39.62 -10.06 -36.39
N LEU A 579 -40.44 -11.01 -35.94
CA LEU A 579 -40.70 -11.25 -34.52
C LEU A 579 -39.48 -11.86 -33.80
N VAL A 580 -38.76 -12.77 -34.46
CA VAL A 580 -37.49 -13.32 -33.94
C VAL A 580 -36.47 -12.20 -33.74
N GLN A 581 -36.31 -11.31 -34.74
CA GLN A 581 -35.39 -10.19 -34.70
C GLN A 581 -35.76 -9.19 -33.59
N ALA A 582 -37.05 -8.91 -33.38
CA ALA A 582 -37.52 -8.10 -32.26
C ALA A 582 -37.19 -8.75 -30.89
N GLY A 583 -37.32 -10.07 -30.78
CA GLY A 583 -36.93 -10.83 -29.60
C GLY A 583 -35.41 -10.81 -29.35
N TYR A 584 -34.60 -10.95 -30.39
CA TYR A 584 -33.14 -10.84 -30.32
C TYR A 584 -32.66 -9.43 -29.96
N LEU A 585 -33.32 -8.39 -30.48
CA LEU A 585 -33.08 -7.00 -30.09
C LEU A 585 -33.44 -6.76 -28.61
N THR A 586 -34.60 -7.22 -28.17
CA THR A 586 -35.05 -7.12 -26.77
C THR A 586 -34.07 -7.83 -25.83
N SER A 587 -33.69 -9.06 -26.16
CA SER A 587 -32.70 -9.86 -25.43
C SER A 587 -31.36 -9.14 -25.33
N SER A 588 -30.87 -8.60 -26.45
CA SER A 588 -29.60 -7.87 -26.51
C SER A 588 -29.60 -6.61 -25.63
N ILE A 589 -30.65 -5.79 -25.71
CA ILE A 589 -30.80 -4.57 -24.91
C ILE A 589 -30.86 -4.90 -23.41
N LEU A 590 -31.59 -5.96 -23.04
CA LEU A 590 -31.70 -6.41 -21.64
C LEU A 590 -30.38 -6.98 -21.10
N CYS A 591 -29.61 -7.71 -21.92
CA CYS A 591 -28.26 -8.17 -21.56
C CYS A 591 -27.26 -7.00 -21.41
N ILE A 592 -27.32 -5.99 -22.27
CA ILE A 592 -26.53 -4.74 -22.14
C ILE A 592 -26.92 -4.00 -20.85
N GLY A 593 -28.24 -3.84 -20.61
CA GLY A 593 -28.78 -3.25 -19.39
C GLY A 593 -28.41 -4.03 -18.13
N SER A 594 -28.20 -5.34 -18.23
CA SER A 594 -27.77 -6.19 -17.12
C SER A 594 -26.39 -5.79 -16.58
N LEU A 595 -25.41 -5.64 -17.47
CA LEU A 595 -24.08 -5.17 -17.11
C LEU A 595 -24.10 -3.68 -16.72
N SER A 596 -24.87 -2.85 -17.43
CA SER A 596 -25.01 -1.42 -17.10
C SER A 596 -25.62 -1.19 -15.71
N GLY A 597 -26.49 -2.09 -15.24
CA GLY A 597 -27.01 -2.07 -13.87
C GLY A 597 -25.94 -2.28 -12.79
N LEU A 598 -24.77 -2.85 -13.10
CA LEU A 598 -23.64 -3.00 -12.17
C LEU A 598 -22.80 -1.71 -12.03
N SER A 599 -23.24 -0.59 -12.61
CA SER A 599 -22.63 0.74 -12.38
C SER A 599 -22.86 1.31 -10.97
N SER A 600 -23.73 0.69 -10.16
CA SER A 600 -23.83 1.01 -8.73
C SER A 600 -24.40 -0.15 -7.91
N GLN A 601 -24.08 -0.18 -6.62
CA GLN A 601 -24.58 -1.17 -5.64
C GLN A 601 -26.10 -1.11 -5.43
N THR A 602 -26.76 0.01 -5.78
CA THR A 602 -28.22 0.16 -5.70
C THR A 602 -28.92 -0.39 -6.95
N THR A 603 -28.37 -0.16 -8.15
CA THR A 603 -28.91 -0.67 -9.41
C THR A 603 -28.52 -2.13 -9.71
N ALA A 604 -27.51 -2.68 -9.03
CA ALA A 604 -26.96 -4.01 -9.35
C ALA A 604 -28.00 -5.13 -9.36
N ARG A 605 -28.93 -5.15 -8.39
CA ARG A 605 -29.99 -6.17 -8.28
C ARG A 605 -31.03 -6.06 -9.41
N GLN A 606 -31.29 -4.84 -9.92
CA GLN A 606 -32.02 -4.63 -11.18
C GLN A 606 -31.22 -5.16 -12.37
N GLY A 607 -29.92 -4.91 -12.45
CA GLY A 607 -29.05 -5.46 -13.50
C GLY A 607 -29.15 -6.99 -13.62
N ASN A 608 -29.09 -7.71 -12.50
CA ASN A 608 -29.29 -9.16 -12.50
C ASN A 608 -30.70 -9.58 -12.98
N ALA A 609 -31.76 -8.84 -12.63
CA ALA A 609 -33.11 -9.11 -13.12
C ALA A 609 -33.24 -8.87 -14.64
N LEU A 610 -32.65 -7.79 -15.17
CA LEU A 610 -32.60 -7.53 -16.61
C LEU A 610 -31.85 -8.63 -17.36
N GLY A 611 -30.78 -9.18 -16.79
CA GLY A 611 -30.04 -10.31 -17.39
C GLY A 611 -30.89 -11.58 -17.52
N ILE A 612 -31.68 -11.91 -16.49
CA ILE A 612 -32.62 -13.04 -16.52
C ILE A 612 -33.68 -12.85 -17.62
N LEU A 613 -34.24 -11.64 -17.73
CA LEU A 613 -35.20 -11.30 -18.79
C LEU A 613 -34.56 -11.32 -20.19
N GLY A 614 -33.30 -10.88 -20.31
CA GLY A 614 -32.54 -10.91 -21.55
C GLY A 614 -32.28 -12.32 -22.04
N VAL A 615 -31.75 -13.21 -21.19
CA VAL A 615 -31.55 -14.62 -21.56
C VAL A 615 -32.88 -15.32 -21.84
N GLY A 616 -33.92 -15.08 -21.04
CA GLY A 616 -35.26 -15.66 -21.23
C GLY A 616 -35.91 -15.27 -22.57
N SER A 617 -35.88 -13.98 -22.92
CA SER A 617 -36.40 -13.49 -24.21
C SER A 617 -35.58 -14.00 -25.41
N GLY A 618 -34.26 -14.14 -25.26
CA GLY A 618 -33.38 -14.69 -26.29
C GLY A 618 -33.62 -16.18 -26.57
N VAL A 619 -33.83 -16.98 -25.52
CA VAL A 619 -34.19 -18.40 -25.64
C VAL A 619 -35.59 -18.55 -26.24
N LEU A 620 -36.59 -17.76 -25.80
CA LEU A 620 -37.95 -17.78 -26.37
C LEU A 620 -37.95 -17.45 -27.87
N ALA A 621 -37.22 -16.40 -28.28
CA ALA A 621 -37.11 -16.03 -29.68
C ALA A 621 -36.41 -17.11 -30.53
N SER A 622 -35.39 -17.77 -29.97
CA SER A 622 -34.68 -18.87 -30.64
C SER A 622 -35.54 -20.12 -30.78
N LEU A 623 -36.33 -20.48 -29.77
CA LEU A 623 -37.28 -21.60 -29.86
C LEU A 623 -38.32 -21.38 -30.96
N ALA A 624 -38.80 -20.15 -31.12
CA ALA A 624 -39.70 -19.77 -32.21
C ALA A 624 -38.99 -19.70 -33.58
N ALA A 625 -37.67 -19.47 -33.62
CA ALA A 625 -36.88 -19.48 -34.84
C ALA A 625 -36.60 -20.90 -35.37
N VAL A 626 -36.37 -21.88 -34.48
CA VAL A 626 -36.12 -23.29 -34.87
C VAL A 626 -37.40 -24.09 -35.16
N GLY A 627 -38.57 -23.62 -34.71
CA GLY A 627 -39.86 -24.20 -35.10
C GLY A 627 -40.07 -25.66 -34.69
N PHE A 628 -39.54 -26.07 -33.55
CA PHE A 628 -39.54 -27.48 -33.11
C PHE A 628 -40.95 -28.11 -33.04
N PRO A 629 -41.08 -29.41 -33.39
CA PRO A 629 -42.29 -30.18 -33.11
C PRO A 629 -42.43 -30.48 -31.60
N PRO A 630 -43.64 -30.82 -31.11
CA PRO A 630 -43.92 -30.96 -29.67
C PRO A 630 -42.99 -31.93 -28.92
N GLU A 631 -42.55 -33.00 -29.58
CA GLU A 631 -41.66 -34.01 -29.02
C GLU A 631 -40.26 -33.45 -28.74
N VAL A 632 -39.75 -32.59 -29.63
CA VAL A 632 -38.45 -31.91 -29.49
C VAL A 632 -38.57 -30.71 -28.54
N ILE A 633 -39.73 -30.06 -28.44
CA ILE A 633 -40.00 -29.09 -27.36
C ILE A 633 -39.97 -29.78 -25.99
N ALA A 634 -40.57 -30.98 -25.86
CA ALA A 634 -40.51 -31.78 -24.64
C ALA A 634 -39.09 -32.25 -24.32
N GLN A 635 -38.32 -32.67 -25.33
CA GLN A 635 -36.90 -33.00 -25.22
C GLN A 635 -36.09 -31.79 -24.71
N PHE A 636 -36.26 -30.61 -25.31
CA PHE A 636 -35.64 -29.36 -24.87
C PHE A 636 -36.01 -29.04 -23.41
N ALA A 637 -37.29 -29.09 -23.06
CA ALA A 637 -37.76 -28.78 -21.72
C ALA A 637 -37.17 -29.73 -20.67
N GLY A 638 -37.10 -31.04 -20.95
CA GLY A 638 -36.49 -32.03 -20.06
C GLY A 638 -34.99 -31.81 -19.87
N VAL A 639 -34.26 -31.59 -20.97
CA VAL A 639 -32.81 -31.32 -20.95
C VAL A 639 -32.49 -30.02 -20.21
N ALA A 640 -33.22 -28.94 -20.52
CA ALA A 640 -33.02 -27.63 -19.90
C ALA A 640 -33.42 -27.62 -18.42
N ALA A 641 -34.49 -28.33 -18.03
CA ALA A 641 -34.86 -28.50 -16.63
C ALA A 641 -33.81 -29.30 -15.84
N PHE A 642 -33.26 -30.38 -16.41
CA PHE A 642 -32.23 -31.18 -15.76
C PHE A 642 -30.91 -30.40 -15.59
N GLY A 643 -30.45 -29.70 -16.64
CA GLY A 643 -29.30 -28.82 -16.55
C GLY A 643 -29.52 -27.66 -15.58
N GLY A 644 -30.69 -27.01 -15.66
CA GLY A 644 -31.09 -25.93 -14.76
C GLY A 644 -31.15 -26.36 -13.29
N LEU A 645 -31.58 -27.59 -13.00
CA LEU A 645 -31.55 -28.18 -11.65
C LEU A 645 -30.12 -28.39 -11.14
N ILE A 646 -29.23 -28.96 -11.97
CA ILE A 646 -27.80 -29.12 -11.63
C ILE A 646 -27.16 -27.76 -11.35
N GLY A 647 -27.38 -26.78 -12.24
CA GLY A 647 -26.92 -25.40 -12.07
C GLY A 647 -27.43 -24.77 -10.77
N ALA A 648 -28.70 -24.96 -10.42
CA ALA A 648 -29.28 -24.44 -9.19
C ALA A 648 -28.71 -25.12 -7.92
N ILE A 649 -28.40 -26.42 -7.97
CA ILE A 649 -27.76 -27.14 -6.86
C ILE A 649 -26.33 -26.63 -6.65
N ILE A 650 -25.57 -26.42 -7.72
CA ILE A 650 -24.22 -25.84 -7.66
C ILE A 650 -24.28 -24.41 -7.10
N GLY A 651 -25.09 -23.55 -7.74
CA GLY A 651 -25.17 -22.13 -7.39
C GLY A 651 -25.68 -21.83 -5.99
N ARG A 652 -26.45 -22.74 -5.38
CA ARG A 652 -26.87 -22.64 -3.97
C ARG A 652 -25.81 -23.14 -2.97
N ARG A 653 -24.92 -24.07 -3.36
CA ARG A 653 -23.96 -24.72 -2.45
C ARG A 653 -22.60 -24.02 -2.36
N VAL A 654 -22.18 -23.33 -3.42
CA VAL A 654 -20.86 -22.66 -3.48
C VAL A 654 -20.73 -21.55 -2.42
N THR A 655 -19.60 -21.49 -1.72
CA THR A 655 -19.30 -20.40 -0.78
C THR A 655 -18.61 -19.21 -1.45
N PRO A 656 -18.69 -17.98 -0.91
CA PRO A 656 -17.93 -16.82 -1.40
C PRO A 656 -16.42 -17.03 -1.50
N THR A 657 -15.85 -17.85 -0.60
CA THR A 657 -14.44 -18.27 -0.67
C THR A 657 -14.11 -19.17 -1.87
N GLU A 658 -15.10 -19.82 -2.50
CA GLU A 658 -14.95 -20.78 -3.60
C GLU A 658 -15.40 -20.23 -4.98
N LEU A 659 -15.88 -18.99 -5.02
CA LEU A 659 -16.30 -18.32 -6.26
C LEU A 659 -15.22 -18.35 -7.37
N PRO A 660 -13.91 -18.12 -7.12
CA PRO A 660 -12.91 -18.06 -8.20
C PRO A 660 -12.81 -19.37 -8.98
N GLN A 661 -12.72 -20.50 -8.28
CA GLN A 661 -12.69 -21.81 -8.93
C GLN A 661 -14.05 -22.20 -9.53
N THR A 662 -15.16 -21.80 -8.92
CA THR A 662 -16.50 -22.07 -9.48
C THR A 662 -16.71 -21.34 -10.81
N VAL A 663 -16.38 -20.05 -10.87
CA VAL A 663 -16.47 -19.25 -12.10
C VAL A 663 -15.55 -19.82 -13.19
N ALA A 664 -14.33 -20.23 -12.84
CA ALA A 664 -13.47 -20.96 -13.77
C ALA A 664 -14.14 -22.26 -14.30
N LEU A 665 -14.71 -23.09 -13.42
CA LEU A 665 -15.39 -24.33 -13.84
C LEU A 665 -16.58 -24.04 -14.78
N LEU A 666 -17.36 -22.99 -14.53
CA LEU A 666 -18.49 -22.58 -15.36
C LEU A 666 -18.03 -22.08 -16.75
N HIS A 667 -16.94 -21.30 -16.85
CA HIS A 667 -16.35 -20.95 -18.16
C HIS A 667 -15.96 -22.20 -18.98
N SER A 668 -15.54 -23.29 -18.34
CA SER A 668 -15.23 -24.54 -19.06
C SER A 668 -16.48 -25.16 -19.71
N ILE A 669 -17.65 -25.04 -19.06
CA ILE A 669 -18.92 -25.56 -19.57
C ILE A 669 -19.33 -24.82 -20.85
N VAL A 670 -19.13 -23.50 -20.90
CA VAL A 670 -19.34 -22.68 -22.10
C VAL A 670 -18.36 -23.08 -23.21
N GLY A 671 -17.07 -23.17 -22.89
CA GLY A 671 -16.04 -23.56 -23.85
C GLY A 671 -16.28 -24.95 -24.47
N LEU A 672 -16.73 -25.92 -23.67
CA LEU A 672 -17.12 -27.24 -24.18
C LEU A 672 -18.38 -27.16 -25.05
N SER A 673 -19.41 -26.43 -24.61
CA SER A 673 -20.64 -26.25 -25.38
C SER A 673 -20.34 -25.70 -26.78
N ALA A 674 -19.49 -24.67 -26.88
CA ALA A 674 -19.08 -24.07 -28.15
C ALA A 674 -18.30 -25.02 -29.07
N VAL A 675 -17.60 -26.02 -28.52
CA VAL A 675 -16.98 -27.11 -29.31
C VAL A 675 -18.05 -28.06 -29.83
N LEU A 676 -19.01 -28.46 -29.00
CA LEU A 676 -20.07 -29.39 -29.39
C LEU A 676 -20.99 -28.79 -30.47
N THR A 677 -21.34 -27.51 -30.36
CA THR A 677 -22.15 -26.78 -31.35
C THR A 677 -21.40 -26.59 -32.67
N SER A 678 -20.14 -26.13 -32.62
CA SER A 678 -19.34 -25.93 -33.83
C SER A 678 -19.11 -27.22 -34.62
N ILE A 679 -18.91 -28.36 -33.93
CA ILE A 679 -18.82 -29.68 -34.55
C ILE A 679 -20.19 -30.14 -35.06
N GLY A 680 -21.24 -30.00 -34.24
CA GLY A 680 -22.60 -30.43 -34.60
C GLY A 680 -23.13 -29.74 -35.84
N SER A 681 -22.97 -28.42 -35.92
CA SER A 681 -23.38 -27.56 -37.04
C SER A 681 -22.73 -27.98 -38.35
N VAL A 682 -21.40 -28.15 -38.36
CA VAL A 682 -20.66 -28.58 -39.56
C VAL A 682 -21.05 -29.98 -40.01
N LEU A 683 -21.29 -30.91 -39.08
CA LEU A 683 -21.60 -32.31 -39.40
C LEU A 683 -23.08 -32.57 -39.71
N GLN A 684 -23.97 -31.60 -39.47
CA GLN A 684 -25.41 -31.70 -39.72
C GLN A 684 -25.74 -31.58 -41.21
N ASP A 685 -25.06 -30.69 -41.92
CA ASP A 685 -25.10 -30.58 -43.38
C ASP A 685 -23.72 -30.18 -43.91
N THR A 686 -22.96 -31.15 -44.41
CA THR A 686 -21.65 -30.88 -45.04
C THR A 686 -21.75 -30.50 -46.52
N ALA A 687 -22.93 -30.55 -47.15
CA ALA A 687 -23.11 -30.28 -48.57
C ALA A 687 -23.28 -28.79 -48.86
N HIS A 688 -23.85 -28.03 -47.92
CA HIS A 688 -24.18 -26.61 -48.10
C HIS A 688 -23.34 -25.65 -47.22
N LEU A 689 -22.16 -26.08 -46.76
CA LEU A 689 -21.24 -25.27 -45.95
C LEU A 689 -20.65 -24.09 -46.75
N SER A 690 -20.85 -22.88 -46.26
CA SER A 690 -20.16 -21.69 -46.76
C SER A 690 -18.75 -21.59 -46.16
N THR A 691 -17.81 -20.94 -46.88
CA THR A 691 -16.45 -20.69 -46.36
C THR A 691 -16.47 -19.90 -45.05
N LEU A 692 -17.45 -19.00 -44.87
CA LEU A 692 -17.66 -18.30 -43.60
C LEU A 692 -17.96 -19.29 -42.47
N HIS A 693 -18.96 -20.15 -42.66
CA HIS A 693 -19.37 -21.15 -41.67
C HIS A 693 -18.23 -22.13 -41.33
N MET A 694 -17.46 -22.57 -42.32
CA MET A 694 -16.28 -23.42 -42.09
C MET A 694 -15.20 -22.71 -41.26
N VAL A 695 -14.89 -21.45 -41.59
CA VAL A 695 -13.93 -20.63 -40.83
C VAL A 695 -14.39 -20.41 -39.38
N THR A 696 -15.66 -20.03 -39.18
CA THR A 696 -16.16 -19.63 -37.87
C THR A 696 -16.41 -20.83 -36.96
N ALA A 697 -16.93 -21.95 -37.49
CA ALA A 697 -17.02 -23.20 -36.74
C ALA A 697 -15.63 -23.72 -36.31
N TYR A 698 -14.64 -23.67 -37.21
CA TYR A 698 -13.28 -24.07 -36.86
C TYR A 698 -12.69 -23.18 -35.75
N LEU A 699 -12.89 -21.86 -35.83
CA LEU A 699 -12.48 -20.92 -34.78
C LEU A 699 -13.26 -21.15 -33.47
N GLY A 700 -14.55 -21.51 -33.53
CA GLY A 700 -15.36 -21.90 -32.37
C GLY A 700 -14.78 -23.12 -31.65
N VAL A 701 -14.36 -24.16 -32.38
CA VAL A 701 -13.65 -25.31 -31.82
C VAL A 701 -12.31 -24.91 -31.18
N VAL A 702 -11.52 -24.05 -31.83
CA VAL A 702 -10.22 -23.60 -31.28
C VAL A 702 -10.39 -22.77 -30.01
N ILE A 703 -11.26 -21.76 -30.02
CA ILE A 703 -11.47 -20.84 -28.90
C ILE A 703 -12.17 -21.57 -27.76
N GLY A 704 -13.24 -22.32 -28.04
CA GLY A 704 -13.96 -23.13 -27.07
C GLY A 704 -13.08 -24.21 -26.44
N GLY A 705 -12.27 -24.91 -27.23
CA GLY A 705 -11.38 -25.97 -26.75
C GLY A 705 -10.22 -25.47 -25.88
N ILE A 706 -9.62 -24.32 -26.22
CA ILE A 706 -8.66 -23.64 -25.33
C ILE A 706 -9.35 -23.17 -24.04
N THR A 707 -10.57 -22.65 -24.15
CA THR A 707 -11.36 -22.19 -23.01
C THR A 707 -11.69 -23.34 -22.05
N PHE A 708 -12.12 -24.49 -22.56
CA PHE A 708 -12.47 -25.67 -21.78
C PHE A 708 -11.30 -26.16 -20.90
N THR A 709 -10.18 -26.56 -21.51
CA THR A 709 -9.08 -27.15 -20.74
C THR A 709 -8.30 -26.13 -19.93
N GLY A 710 -8.15 -24.90 -20.43
CA GLY A 710 -7.55 -23.81 -19.65
C GLY A 710 -8.35 -23.52 -18.38
N SER A 711 -9.67 -23.46 -18.50
CA SER A 711 -10.58 -23.24 -17.37
C SER A 711 -10.56 -24.39 -16.35
N ILE A 712 -10.46 -25.64 -16.81
CA ILE A 712 -10.25 -26.80 -15.92
C ILE A 712 -8.92 -26.69 -15.16
N VAL A 713 -7.82 -26.31 -15.81
CA VAL A 713 -6.52 -26.16 -15.13
C VAL A 713 -6.56 -24.99 -14.13
N ALA A 714 -7.22 -23.88 -14.46
CA ALA A 714 -7.45 -22.78 -13.53
C ALA A 714 -8.27 -23.22 -12.31
N PHE A 715 -9.40 -23.91 -12.52
CA PHE A 715 -10.20 -24.52 -11.44
C PHE A 715 -9.35 -25.43 -10.55
N LEU A 716 -8.57 -26.36 -11.12
CA LEU A 716 -7.76 -27.31 -10.35
C LEU A 716 -6.68 -26.61 -9.51
N LYS A 717 -6.03 -25.56 -10.05
CA LYS A 717 -5.04 -24.76 -9.31
C LYS A 717 -5.66 -23.94 -8.18
N LEU A 718 -6.78 -23.26 -8.45
CA LEU A 718 -7.49 -22.43 -7.47
C LEU A 718 -8.08 -23.29 -6.33
N ALA A 719 -8.62 -24.47 -6.66
CA ALA A 719 -9.10 -25.46 -5.71
C ALA A 719 -7.97 -26.28 -5.03
N ALA A 720 -6.69 -25.94 -5.25
CA ALA A 720 -5.51 -26.63 -4.73
C ALA A 720 -5.41 -28.14 -5.04
N LYS A 721 -6.13 -28.61 -6.08
CA LYS A 721 -6.05 -29.97 -6.62
C LYS A 721 -4.88 -30.15 -7.61
N MET A 722 -4.30 -29.04 -8.07
CA MET A 722 -3.05 -28.97 -8.83
C MET A 722 -2.10 -27.97 -8.14
N SER A 723 -0.80 -28.19 -8.28
CA SER A 723 0.23 -27.26 -7.79
C SER A 723 0.01 -25.83 -8.30
N SER A 724 0.12 -24.85 -7.41
CA SER A 724 0.06 -23.42 -7.72
C SER A 724 1.33 -22.88 -8.37
N ARG A 725 2.42 -23.66 -8.43
CA ARG A 725 3.66 -23.26 -9.12
C ARG A 725 3.50 -23.38 -10.64
N PRO A 726 4.12 -22.49 -11.45
CA PRO A 726 4.20 -22.65 -12.90
C PRO A 726 4.79 -24.01 -13.31
N LEU A 727 4.14 -24.72 -14.24
CA LEU A 727 4.71 -25.95 -14.81
C LEU A 727 5.81 -25.60 -15.83
N ALA A 728 7.06 -25.86 -15.45
CA ALA A 728 8.23 -25.59 -16.28
C ALA A 728 8.46 -26.68 -17.34
N LEU A 729 7.69 -26.65 -18.43
CA LEU A 729 7.93 -27.51 -19.60
C LEU A 729 9.17 -27.02 -20.39
N PRO A 730 10.18 -27.88 -20.66
CA PRO A 730 11.28 -27.56 -21.56
C PRO A 730 10.75 -27.11 -22.92
N GLY A 731 11.24 -25.98 -23.44
CA GLY A 731 10.80 -25.46 -24.73
C GLY A 731 9.32 -25.03 -24.80
N LYS A 732 8.65 -24.69 -23.68
CA LYS A 732 7.22 -24.34 -23.63
C LYS A 732 6.71 -23.40 -24.73
N HIS A 733 7.53 -22.43 -25.16
CA HIS A 733 7.19 -21.49 -26.22
C HIS A 733 7.14 -22.17 -27.59
N LEU A 734 8.10 -23.05 -27.90
CA LEU A 734 8.08 -23.86 -29.12
C LEU A 734 6.86 -24.80 -29.13
N ILE A 735 6.56 -25.46 -28.00
CA ILE A 735 5.37 -26.33 -27.87
C ILE A 735 4.08 -25.55 -28.16
N ASN A 736 3.88 -24.41 -27.49
CA ASN A 736 2.65 -23.62 -27.64
C ASN A 736 2.52 -22.96 -29.03
N SER A 737 3.64 -22.53 -29.65
CA SER A 737 3.66 -22.03 -31.02
C SER A 737 3.38 -23.14 -32.03
N THR A 738 3.96 -24.33 -31.87
CA THR A 738 3.69 -25.49 -32.75
C THR A 738 2.26 -25.98 -32.62
N LEU A 739 1.65 -25.98 -31.42
CA LEU A 739 0.22 -26.31 -31.25
C LEU A 739 -0.72 -25.29 -31.91
N LEU A 740 -0.31 -24.02 -32.02
CA LEU A 740 -1.04 -23.01 -32.80
C LEU A 740 -0.81 -23.16 -34.31
N GLY A 741 0.44 -23.36 -34.74
CA GLY A 741 0.80 -23.59 -36.14
C GLY A 741 0.14 -24.86 -36.70
N ALA A 742 0.07 -25.93 -35.91
CA ALA A 742 -0.65 -27.16 -36.26
C ALA A 742 -2.15 -26.89 -36.44
N ASN A 743 -2.78 -26.12 -35.54
CA ASN A 743 -4.18 -25.70 -35.69
C ASN A 743 -4.40 -24.87 -36.97
N ALA A 744 -3.49 -23.94 -37.30
CA ALA A 744 -3.58 -23.15 -38.53
C ALA A 744 -3.40 -24.02 -39.79
N ALA A 745 -2.51 -25.01 -39.75
CA ALA A 745 -2.32 -25.97 -40.83
C ALA A 745 -3.52 -26.91 -41.01
N THR A 746 -4.13 -27.41 -39.93
CA THR A 746 -5.35 -28.22 -40.02
C THR A 746 -6.58 -27.40 -40.39
N MET A 747 -6.62 -26.10 -40.08
CA MET A 747 -7.62 -25.16 -40.60
C MET A 747 -7.48 -24.99 -42.12
N ALA A 748 -6.24 -24.76 -42.62
CA ALA A 748 -5.97 -24.66 -44.05
C ALA A 748 -6.31 -25.97 -44.79
N GLY A 749 -6.02 -27.12 -44.19
CA GLY A 749 -6.46 -28.43 -44.69
C GLY A 749 -7.98 -28.54 -44.78
N PHE A 750 -8.69 -28.24 -43.69
CA PHE A 750 -10.16 -28.27 -43.63
C PHE A 750 -10.82 -27.38 -44.69
N LEU A 751 -10.26 -26.19 -44.96
CA LEU A 751 -10.78 -25.24 -45.95
C LEU A 751 -10.41 -25.58 -47.41
N THR A 752 -9.44 -26.47 -47.64
CA THR A 752 -8.99 -26.86 -49.00
C THR A 752 -9.41 -28.26 -49.42
N THR A 753 -9.84 -29.11 -48.47
CA THR A 753 -10.47 -30.41 -48.76
C THR A 753 -11.99 -30.30 -48.81
N THR A 754 -12.64 -30.97 -49.75
CA THR A 754 -14.11 -31.10 -49.76
C THR A 754 -14.59 -31.76 -48.46
N PRO A 755 -15.43 -31.10 -47.65
CA PRO A 755 -15.87 -31.66 -46.38
C PRO A 755 -16.90 -32.77 -46.61
N THR A 756 -16.46 -34.02 -46.57
CA THR A 756 -17.35 -35.14 -46.22
C THR A 756 -17.49 -35.21 -44.70
N PRO A 757 -18.57 -35.80 -44.12
CA PRO A 757 -18.73 -35.87 -42.66
C PRO A 757 -17.54 -36.51 -41.94
N MET A 758 -16.92 -37.53 -42.54
CA MET A 758 -15.72 -38.17 -41.98
C MET A 758 -14.48 -37.26 -42.04
N VAL A 759 -14.30 -36.51 -43.13
CA VAL A 759 -13.17 -35.56 -43.28
C VAL A 759 -13.34 -34.36 -42.33
N ALA A 760 -14.54 -33.79 -42.26
CA ALA A 760 -14.87 -32.70 -41.35
C ALA A 760 -14.70 -33.12 -39.88
N ALA A 761 -15.22 -34.29 -39.48
CA ALA A 761 -15.03 -34.83 -38.14
C ALA A 761 -13.54 -35.08 -37.81
N SER A 762 -12.74 -35.51 -38.80
CA SER A 762 -11.30 -35.71 -38.61
C SER A 762 -10.56 -34.39 -38.35
N PHE A 763 -10.82 -33.35 -39.15
CA PHE A 763 -10.17 -32.04 -38.97
C PHE A 763 -10.61 -31.32 -37.69
N LEU A 764 -11.91 -31.32 -37.39
CA LEU A 764 -12.42 -30.68 -36.17
C LEU A 764 -12.07 -31.49 -34.90
N GLY A 765 -12.00 -32.83 -34.99
CA GLY A 765 -11.47 -33.67 -33.92
C GLY A 765 -9.98 -33.41 -33.65
N ALA A 766 -9.17 -33.32 -34.70
CA ALA A 766 -7.76 -32.93 -34.58
C ALA A 766 -7.60 -31.52 -33.97
N SER A 767 -8.39 -30.54 -34.43
CA SER A 767 -8.42 -29.19 -33.86
C SER A 767 -8.80 -29.20 -32.38
N THR A 768 -9.80 -30.00 -32.00
CA THR A 768 -10.24 -30.17 -30.61
C THR A 768 -9.09 -30.67 -29.74
N VAL A 769 -8.39 -31.73 -30.16
CA VAL A 769 -7.23 -32.28 -29.42
C VAL A 769 -6.09 -31.26 -29.32
N LEU A 770 -5.70 -30.61 -30.42
CA LEU A 770 -4.63 -29.61 -30.42
C LEU A 770 -4.97 -28.40 -29.54
N SER A 771 -6.24 -27.98 -29.53
CA SER A 771 -6.73 -26.84 -28.74
C SER A 771 -6.91 -27.18 -27.27
N PHE A 772 -7.36 -28.39 -26.95
CA PHE A 772 -7.39 -28.94 -25.59
C PHE A 772 -5.96 -29.02 -25.01
N LEU A 773 -5.00 -29.53 -25.78
CA LEU A 773 -3.59 -29.56 -25.39
C LEU A 773 -3.05 -28.14 -25.18
N LYS A 774 -3.33 -27.19 -26.08
CA LYS A 774 -2.86 -25.80 -25.98
C LYS A 774 -3.44 -25.06 -24.76
N GLY A 775 -4.72 -25.24 -24.46
CA GLY A 775 -5.36 -24.67 -23.26
C GLY A 775 -4.73 -25.21 -21.97
N TYR A 776 -4.43 -26.50 -21.95
CA TYR A 776 -3.72 -27.15 -20.85
C TYR A 776 -2.28 -26.64 -20.71
N THR A 777 -1.44 -26.71 -21.76
CA THR A 777 -0.01 -26.35 -21.68
C THR A 777 0.19 -24.87 -21.36
N THR A 778 -0.65 -23.99 -21.92
CA THR A 778 -0.59 -22.55 -21.62
C THR A 778 -0.96 -22.28 -20.17
N THR A 779 -2.08 -22.81 -19.68
CA THR A 779 -2.58 -22.51 -18.32
C THR A 779 -1.79 -23.24 -17.22
N ALA A 780 -1.24 -24.42 -17.52
CA ALA A 780 -0.34 -25.13 -16.63
C ALA A 780 0.96 -24.34 -16.39
N ALA A 781 1.45 -23.61 -17.39
CA ALA A 781 2.69 -22.82 -17.31
C ALA A 781 2.57 -21.46 -16.59
N ILE A 782 1.39 -21.08 -16.07
CA ILE A 782 1.13 -19.80 -15.40
C ILE A 782 1.04 -19.96 -13.86
N GLY A 783 1.45 -18.94 -13.10
CA GLY A 783 1.53 -18.97 -11.63
C GLY A 783 0.20 -18.83 -10.88
N GLY A 784 0.18 -19.28 -9.62
CA GLY A 784 -1.05 -19.43 -8.83
C GLY A 784 -1.83 -18.16 -8.48
N ALA A 785 -1.18 -16.99 -8.42
CA ALA A 785 -1.86 -15.70 -8.27
C ALA A 785 -1.79 -14.82 -9.53
N ASP A 786 -1.25 -15.36 -10.62
CA ASP A 786 -1.51 -14.88 -11.99
C ASP A 786 -2.85 -15.45 -12.52
N MET A 787 -3.36 -16.53 -11.90
CA MET A 787 -4.67 -17.14 -12.19
C MET A 787 -5.85 -16.15 -12.32
N PRO A 788 -5.99 -15.06 -11.53
CA PRO A 788 -7.12 -14.13 -11.69
C PRO A 788 -7.19 -13.52 -13.09
N VAL A 789 -6.03 -13.17 -13.67
CA VAL A 789 -5.92 -12.69 -15.06
C VAL A 789 -6.27 -13.80 -16.05
N VAL A 790 -5.90 -15.05 -15.74
CA VAL A 790 -6.26 -16.19 -16.60
C VAL A 790 -7.77 -16.42 -16.61
N ILE A 791 -8.46 -16.26 -15.47
CA ILE A 791 -9.94 -16.35 -15.41
C ILE A 791 -10.59 -15.29 -16.30
N THR A 792 -10.10 -14.03 -16.27
CA THR A 792 -10.66 -12.94 -17.09
C THR A 792 -10.37 -13.13 -18.59
N VAL A 793 -9.20 -13.68 -18.95
CA VAL A 793 -8.87 -14.02 -20.35
C VAL A 793 -9.74 -15.17 -20.87
N LEU A 794 -10.00 -16.20 -20.05
CA LEU A 794 -10.86 -17.32 -20.42
C LEU A 794 -12.34 -16.91 -20.48
N ASN A 795 -12.78 -15.96 -19.63
CA ASN A 795 -14.09 -15.30 -19.78
C ASN A 795 -14.19 -14.59 -21.15
N ALA A 796 -13.16 -13.82 -21.52
CA ALA A 796 -13.09 -13.15 -22.83
C ALA A 796 -13.19 -14.15 -24.00
N TYR A 797 -12.43 -15.25 -23.94
CA TYR A 797 -12.49 -16.31 -24.94
C TYR A 797 -13.88 -16.98 -24.99
N SER A 798 -14.57 -17.15 -23.85
CA SER A 798 -15.96 -17.64 -23.85
C SER A 798 -16.90 -16.72 -24.63
N GLY A 799 -16.76 -15.39 -24.49
CA GLY A 799 -17.49 -14.41 -25.30
C GLY A 799 -17.15 -14.47 -26.78
N PHE A 800 -15.86 -14.54 -27.13
CA PHE A 800 -15.43 -14.66 -28.53
C PHE A 800 -15.84 -15.99 -29.18
N ALA A 801 -16.06 -17.07 -28.40
CA ALA A 801 -16.67 -18.30 -28.90
C ALA A 801 -18.14 -18.09 -29.31
N LEU A 802 -18.94 -17.36 -28.50
CA LEU A 802 -20.30 -16.96 -28.89
C LEU A 802 -20.32 -16.06 -30.14
N VAL A 803 -19.30 -15.21 -30.36
CA VAL A 803 -19.19 -14.45 -31.63
C VAL A 803 -18.96 -15.38 -32.81
N ALA A 804 -18.12 -16.41 -32.66
CA ALA A 804 -17.88 -17.40 -33.70
C ALA A 804 -19.14 -18.22 -34.02
N GLU A 805 -19.90 -18.67 -33.01
CA GLU A 805 -21.23 -19.27 -33.19
C GLU A 805 -22.21 -18.32 -33.87
N GLY A 806 -22.19 -17.04 -33.48
CA GLY A 806 -23.04 -16.00 -34.07
C GLY A 806 -22.77 -15.81 -35.56
N PHE A 807 -21.51 -15.78 -35.99
CA PHE A 807 -21.15 -15.71 -37.42
C PHE A 807 -21.38 -17.05 -38.15
N MET A 808 -21.35 -18.18 -37.45
CA MET A 808 -21.65 -19.52 -38.00
C MET A 808 -23.15 -19.68 -38.33
N LEU A 809 -24.02 -19.14 -37.46
CA LEU A 809 -25.47 -19.32 -37.51
C LEU A 809 -26.24 -18.05 -37.98
N ASP A 810 -25.53 -17.03 -38.47
CA ASP A 810 -26.05 -15.70 -38.84
C ASP A 810 -26.97 -15.10 -37.75
N ASN A 811 -26.54 -15.23 -36.48
CA ASN A 811 -27.38 -14.95 -35.31
C ASN A 811 -26.90 -13.67 -34.58
N PRO A 812 -27.58 -12.51 -34.78
CA PRO A 812 -27.12 -11.23 -34.24
C PRO A 812 -27.20 -11.14 -32.71
N LEU A 813 -28.01 -11.97 -32.04
CA LEU A 813 -28.03 -12.06 -30.58
C LEU A 813 -26.72 -12.65 -30.06
N LEU A 814 -26.27 -13.78 -30.63
CA LEU A 814 -25.02 -14.42 -30.25
C LEU A 814 -23.81 -13.52 -30.53
N VAL A 815 -23.81 -12.81 -31.67
CA VAL A 815 -22.78 -11.80 -31.98
C VAL A 815 -22.77 -10.67 -30.95
N THR A 816 -23.93 -10.10 -30.61
CA THR A 816 -24.03 -8.96 -29.70
C THR A 816 -23.61 -9.33 -28.28
N VAL A 817 -24.13 -10.45 -27.76
CA VAL A 817 -23.80 -10.97 -26.43
C VAL A 817 -22.36 -11.45 -26.33
N GLY A 818 -21.88 -12.17 -27.35
CA GLY A 818 -20.50 -12.64 -27.41
C GLY A 818 -19.50 -11.49 -27.42
N SER A 819 -19.77 -10.42 -28.19
CA SER A 819 -18.92 -9.22 -28.23
C SER A 819 -18.90 -8.50 -26.88
N LEU A 820 -20.06 -8.31 -26.26
CA LEU A 820 -20.22 -7.71 -24.92
C LEU A 820 -19.37 -8.45 -23.87
N ILE A 821 -19.42 -9.79 -23.86
CA ILE A 821 -18.70 -10.64 -22.89
C ILE A 821 -17.20 -10.71 -23.22
N GLY A 822 -16.85 -10.82 -24.51
CA GLY A 822 -15.47 -10.83 -24.99
C GLY A 822 -14.71 -9.57 -24.59
N VAL A 823 -15.30 -8.40 -24.87
CA VAL A 823 -14.77 -7.10 -24.46
C VAL A 823 -14.74 -6.97 -22.93
N SER A 824 -15.76 -7.43 -22.21
CA SER A 824 -15.77 -7.40 -20.74
C SER A 824 -14.60 -8.18 -20.12
N GLY A 825 -14.36 -9.41 -20.57
CA GLY A 825 -13.22 -10.21 -20.10
C GLY A 825 -11.87 -9.58 -20.47
N SER A 826 -11.76 -9.00 -21.67
CA SER A 826 -10.55 -8.29 -22.10
C SER A 826 -10.23 -7.06 -21.25
N ILE A 827 -11.24 -6.25 -20.89
CA ILE A 827 -11.05 -5.06 -20.04
C ILE A 827 -10.67 -5.46 -18.61
N LEU A 828 -11.35 -6.46 -18.02
CA LEU A 828 -10.98 -6.97 -16.69
C LEU A 828 -9.54 -7.54 -16.67
N SER A 829 -9.12 -8.21 -17.75
CA SER A 829 -7.73 -8.68 -17.91
C SER A 829 -6.74 -7.52 -17.95
N TYR A 830 -7.07 -6.44 -18.66
CA TYR A 830 -6.24 -5.24 -18.73
C TYR A 830 -6.14 -4.53 -17.37
N ILE A 831 -7.26 -4.31 -16.66
CA ILE A 831 -7.29 -3.67 -15.35
C ILE A 831 -6.43 -4.46 -14.34
N MET A 832 -6.54 -5.79 -14.31
CA MET A 832 -5.69 -6.63 -13.45
C MET A 832 -4.21 -6.57 -13.85
N CYS A 833 -3.90 -6.58 -15.15
CA CYS A 833 -2.52 -6.40 -15.63
C CYS A 833 -1.90 -5.06 -15.20
N VAL A 834 -2.64 -3.95 -15.31
CA VAL A 834 -2.20 -2.62 -14.87
C VAL A 834 -2.00 -2.58 -13.35
N ALA A 835 -2.95 -3.11 -12.57
CA ALA A 835 -2.86 -3.15 -11.11
C ALA A 835 -1.81 -4.14 -10.55
N MET A 836 -1.13 -4.92 -11.41
CA MET A 836 0.05 -5.72 -11.09
C MET A 836 1.35 -5.15 -11.68
N ASN A 837 1.28 -4.02 -12.41
CA ASN A 837 2.30 -3.51 -13.33
C ASN A 837 2.95 -4.61 -14.22
N ARG A 838 2.13 -5.51 -14.77
CA ARG A 838 2.59 -6.62 -15.62
C ARG A 838 1.76 -6.74 -16.89
N SER A 839 2.41 -6.63 -18.04
CA SER A 839 1.76 -6.80 -19.34
C SER A 839 1.13 -8.20 -19.50
N LEU A 840 0.07 -8.28 -20.29
CA LEU A 840 -0.63 -9.55 -20.56
C LEU A 840 0.30 -10.62 -21.16
N THR A 841 1.29 -10.22 -21.95
CA THR A 841 2.34 -11.12 -22.47
C THR A 841 3.23 -11.70 -21.37
N ASN A 842 3.58 -10.89 -20.36
CA ASN A 842 4.42 -11.31 -19.24
C ASN A 842 3.64 -12.16 -18.21
N VAL A 843 2.31 -12.16 -18.27
CA VAL A 843 1.44 -13.06 -17.51
C VAL A 843 1.21 -14.38 -18.26
N LEU A 844 0.72 -14.33 -19.51
CA LEU A 844 0.37 -15.53 -20.27
C LEU A 844 1.60 -16.32 -20.78
N PHE A 845 2.71 -15.64 -21.04
CA PHE A 845 3.92 -16.21 -21.64
C PHE A 845 5.19 -15.85 -20.85
N GLY A 846 5.10 -15.71 -19.52
CA GLY A 846 6.20 -15.25 -18.66
C GLY A 846 7.53 -15.96 -18.93
N GLY A 847 8.59 -15.16 -19.17
CA GLY A 847 9.94 -15.62 -19.56
C GLY A 847 10.45 -15.07 -20.89
N ILE A 848 9.67 -14.28 -21.64
CA ILE A 848 10.14 -13.59 -22.86
C ILE A 848 10.97 -12.35 -22.53
N SER A 849 10.60 -11.61 -21.48
CA SER A 849 11.49 -10.64 -20.83
C SER A 849 12.42 -11.38 -19.88
N THR A 850 13.73 -11.13 -19.99
CA THR A 850 14.68 -11.44 -18.91
C THR A 850 14.17 -10.79 -17.62
N PRO A 851 14.12 -11.49 -16.47
CA PRO A 851 13.99 -10.79 -15.21
C PRO A 851 15.20 -9.86 -15.09
N VAL A 852 14.95 -8.59 -14.75
CA VAL A 852 16.03 -7.75 -14.19
C VAL A 852 16.55 -8.51 -12.99
N ALA A 853 17.86 -8.75 -12.93
CA ALA A 853 18.46 -9.42 -11.79
C ALA A 853 18.25 -8.53 -10.57
N ALA A 854 17.27 -8.87 -9.73
CA ALA A 854 16.93 -8.09 -8.56
C ALA A 854 18.16 -8.02 -7.66
N GLU A 855 18.75 -6.83 -7.54
CA GLU A 855 19.79 -6.59 -6.54
C GLU A 855 19.20 -6.98 -5.19
N THR A 856 19.89 -7.85 -4.45
CA THR A 856 19.40 -8.35 -3.16
C THR A 856 19.40 -7.21 -2.15
N HIS A 857 18.26 -6.50 -2.08
CA HIS A 857 18.05 -5.37 -1.20
C HIS A 857 18.37 -5.81 0.23
N LYS A 858 19.44 -5.25 0.80
CA LYS A 858 19.82 -5.49 2.19
C LYS A 858 18.73 -4.90 3.06
N ILE A 859 18.00 -5.78 3.74
CA ILE A 859 17.05 -5.36 4.75
C ILE A 859 17.86 -4.87 5.96
N GLU A 860 17.80 -3.58 6.24
CA GLU A 860 18.43 -2.97 7.41
C GLU A 860 17.38 -2.71 8.51
N GLY A 861 17.81 -2.77 9.78
CA GLY A 861 16.93 -2.61 10.94
C GLY A 861 16.44 -3.94 11.55
N THR A 862 15.60 -3.83 12.58
CA THR A 862 15.05 -4.97 13.33
C THR A 862 13.53 -4.89 13.41
N ILE A 863 12.84 -6.04 13.44
CA ILE A 863 11.39 -6.07 13.52
C ILE A 863 10.88 -5.70 14.93
N THR A 864 10.02 -4.70 15.02
CA THR A 864 9.28 -4.42 16.28
C THR A 864 8.12 -5.39 16.39
N LYS A 865 8.00 -6.10 17.52
CA LYS A 865 6.88 -7.01 17.82
C LYS A 865 5.84 -6.34 18.72
N THR A 866 4.59 -6.79 18.65
CA THR A 866 3.49 -6.30 19.52
C THR A 866 2.60 -7.45 19.97
N THR A 867 1.89 -7.29 21.09
CA THR A 867 0.89 -8.26 21.57
C THR A 867 -0.53 -7.93 21.08
N VAL A 868 -1.47 -8.83 21.37
CA VAL A 868 -2.91 -8.60 21.17
C VAL A 868 -3.40 -7.43 22.02
N ASP A 869 -3.00 -7.36 23.29
CA ASP A 869 -3.50 -6.32 24.21
C ASP A 869 -2.92 -4.94 23.91
N ASP A 870 -1.67 -4.84 23.45
CA ASP A 870 -1.09 -3.60 22.90
C ASP A 870 -1.85 -3.15 21.64
N THR A 871 -2.31 -4.11 20.82
CA THR A 871 -3.05 -3.87 19.57
C THR A 871 -4.47 -3.37 19.88
N ALA A 872 -5.16 -4.02 20.82
CA ALA A 872 -6.46 -3.58 21.30
C ALA A 872 -6.37 -2.21 22.01
N GLU A 873 -5.29 -1.93 22.74
CA GLU A 873 -5.06 -0.60 23.35
C GLU A 873 -4.83 0.49 22.31
N ALA A 874 -4.06 0.21 21.25
CA ALA A 874 -3.87 1.15 20.15
C ALA A 874 -5.19 1.44 19.40
N LEU A 875 -6.00 0.41 19.14
CA LEU A 875 -7.30 0.55 18.48
C LEU A 875 -8.35 1.26 19.36
N ALA A 876 -8.35 1.03 20.68
CA ALA A 876 -9.29 1.65 21.62
C ALA A 876 -8.97 3.13 21.96
N ASN A 877 -7.81 3.63 21.54
CA ASN A 877 -7.36 5.02 21.75
C ASN A 877 -7.12 5.77 20.42
N ALA A 878 -7.61 5.25 19.29
CA ALA A 878 -7.48 5.86 17.97
C ALA A 878 -8.78 6.57 17.56
N ASP A 879 -8.67 7.71 16.88
CA ASP A 879 -9.82 8.43 16.30
C ASP A 879 -10.09 7.95 14.86
N SER A 880 -9.02 7.62 14.11
CA SER A 880 -9.06 7.14 12.72
C SER A 880 -8.31 5.82 12.53
N VAL A 881 -8.99 4.81 11.98
CA VAL A 881 -8.45 3.46 11.74
C VAL A 881 -8.71 3.02 10.31
N ILE A 882 -7.67 2.54 9.61
CA ILE A 882 -7.79 1.92 8.29
C ILE A 882 -7.43 0.43 8.37
N LEU A 883 -8.30 -0.43 7.83
CA LEU A 883 -8.05 -1.87 7.70
C LEU A 883 -7.67 -2.20 6.26
N VAL A 884 -6.41 -2.60 6.04
CA VAL A 884 -5.94 -3.12 4.75
C VAL A 884 -6.10 -4.63 4.75
N VAL A 885 -7.04 -5.16 3.99
CA VAL A 885 -7.30 -6.61 3.92
C VAL A 885 -6.66 -7.25 2.70
N GLY A 886 -6.05 -8.42 2.89
CA GLY A 886 -5.49 -9.25 1.82
C GLY A 886 -6.03 -10.67 1.84
N TYR A 887 -5.61 -11.50 0.89
CA TYR A 887 -6.10 -12.87 0.74
C TYR A 887 -5.88 -13.75 2.00
N GLY A 888 -4.92 -13.41 2.87
CA GLY A 888 -4.77 -14.10 4.16
C GLY A 888 -5.99 -14.02 5.07
N MET A 889 -6.79 -12.94 5.01
CA MET A 889 -8.09 -12.84 5.69
C MET A 889 -9.05 -13.94 5.23
N ALA A 890 -9.15 -14.13 3.90
CA ALA A 890 -10.06 -15.09 3.27
C ALA A 890 -9.68 -16.54 3.59
N VAL A 891 -8.37 -16.85 3.63
CA VAL A 891 -7.85 -18.18 3.99
C VAL A 891 -8.19 -18.55 5.43
N ALA A 892 -8.07 -17.60 6.36
CA ALA A 892 -8.38 -17.79 7.78
C ALA A 892 -9.89 -17.73 8.08
N LYS A 893 -10.71 -17.23 7.14
CA LYS A 893 -12.12 -16.83 7.34
C LYS A 893 -12.29 -15.75 8.44
N ALA A 894 -11.33 -14.82 8.51
CA ALA A 894 -11.29 -13.79 9.55
C ALA A 894 -12.29 -12.63 9.34
N GLN A 895 -12.96 -12.53 8.18
CA GLN A 895 -13.83 -11.40 7.83
C GLN A 895 -14.93 -11.13 8.86
N TYR A 896 -15.47 -12.17 9.50
CA TYR A 896 -16.52 -12.06 10.50
C TYR A 896 -16.04 -11.35 11.77
N ALA A 897 -14.92 -11.80 12.36
CA ALA A 897 -14.32 -11.14 13.53
C ALA A 897 -13.89 -9.70 13.24
N ILE A 898 -13.46 -9.43 12.00
CA ILE A 898 -13.08 -8.08 11.53
C ILE A 898 -14.31 -7.15 11.44
N SER A 899 -15.45 -7.67 10.98
CA SER A 899 -16.72 -6.94 10.96
C SER A 899 -17.24 -6.63 12.37
N GLU A 900 -17.08 -7.56 13.31
CA GLU A 900 -17.40 -7.34 14.72
C GLU A 900 -16.49 -6.28 15.37
N ILE A 901 -15.16 -6.33 15.14
CA ILE A 901 -14.21 -5.29 15.57
C ILE A 901 -14.61 -3.93 14.99
N THR A 902 -14.93 -3.88 13.69
CA THR A 902 -15.36 -2.65 13.00
C THR A 902 -16.61 -2.07 13.64
N SER A 903 -17.61 -2.90 13.89
CA SER A 903 -18.88 -2.50 14.51
C SER A 903 -18.68 -1.99 15.94
N LEU A 904 -17.84 -2.69 16.71
CA LEU A 904 -17.51 -2.34 18.09
C LEU A 904 -16.77 -0.99 18.18
N LEU A 905 -15.76 -0.76 17.32
CA LEU A 905 -15.03 0.51 17.25
C LEU A 905 -15.93 1.66 16.77
N ARG A 906 -16.74 1.45 15.71
CA ARG A 906 -17.72 2.46 15.25
C ARG A 906 -18.77 2.79 16.31
N SER A 907 -19.15 1.84 17.18
CA SER A 907 -20.08 2.09 18.30
C SER A 907 -19.54 3.06 19.36
N LYS A 908 -18.21 3.24 19.42
CA LYS A 908 -17.53 4.21 20.30
C LYS A 908 -17.11 5.49 19.55
N GLY A 909 -17.55 5.68 18.30
CA GLY A 909 -17.32 6.88 17.50
C GLY A 909 -16.07 6.88 16.61
N VAL A 910 -15.28 5.80 16.61
CA VAL A 910 -14.04 5.70 15.81
C VAL A 910 -14.35 5.69 14.31
N ASN A 911 -13.61 6.47 13.52
CA ASN A 911 -13.70 6.46 12.06
C ASN A 911 -12.96 5.25 11.47
N VAL A 912 -13.69 4.14 11.33
CA VAL A 912 -13.16 2.87 10.80
C VAL A 912 -13.51 2.68 9.33
N ARG A 913 -12.48 2.49 8.50
CA ARG A 913 -12.60 2.33 7.04
C ARG A 913 -11.73 1.19 6.52
N PHE A 914 -12.08 0.60 5.39
CA PHE A 914 -11.30 -0.43 4.71
C PHE A 914 -10.62 0.12 3.47
N ALA A 915 -9.39 -0.36 3.24
CA ALA A 915 -8.62 -0.09 2.03
C ALA A 915 -8.49 -1.38 1.22
N ILE A 916 -9.09 -1.40 0.02
CA ILE A 916 -9.02 -2.52 -0.91
C ILE A 916 -8.00 -2.23 -2.00
N HIS A 917 -7.10 -3.17 -2.22
CA HIS A 917 -6.21 -3.15 -3.38
C HIS A 917 -6.88 -3.88 -4.55
N PRO A 918 -6.86 -3.38 -5.80
CA PRO A 918 -7.63 -3.99 -6.90
C PRO A 918 -7.35 -5.48 -7.16
N VAL A 919 -6.11 -5.94 -6.89
CA VAL A 919 -5.72 -7.37 -6.97
C VAL A 919 -5.70 -8.12 -5.63
N ALA A 920 -6.34 -7.60 -4.58
CA ALA A 920 -6.49 -8.32 -3.31
C ALA A 920 -7.47 -9.50 -3.43
N GLY A 921 -6.93 -10.72 -3.49
CA GLY A 921 -7.71 -11.95 -3.48
C GLY A 921 -7.21 -12.99 -4.50
N ARG A 922 -8.14 -13.79 -5.03
CA ARG A 922 -7.93 -14.70 -6.18
C ARG A 922 -8.88 -14.42 -7.35
N MET A 923 -9.64 -13.33 -7.28
CA MET A 923 -10.60 -12.88 -8.29
C MET A 923 -10.83 -11.36 -8.12
N PRO A 924 -11.05 -10.58 -9.19
CA PRO A 924 -11.28 -9.14 -9.10
C PRO A 924 -12.46 -8.82 -8.17
N GLY A 925 -12.25 -7.97 -7.16
CA GLY A 925 -13.28 -7.60 -6.18
C GLY A 925 -13.64 -8.68 -5.14
N GLN A 926 -12.86 -9.76 -5.00
CA GLN A 926 -13.19 -10.84 -4.06
C GLN A 926 -13.22 -10.37 -2.60
N CYS A 927 -12.30 -9.49 -2.19
CA CYS A 927 -12.29 -8.94 -0.83
C CYS A 927 -13.56 -8.13 -0.53
N ASN A 928 -14.09 -7.36 -1.47
CA ASN A 928 -15.34 -6.60 -1.32
C ASN A 928 -16.52 -7.55 -1.06
N VAL A 929 -16.64 -8.65 -1.83
CA VAL A 929 -17.70 -9.66 -1.65
C VAL A 929 -17.57 -10.39 -0.29
N LEU A 930 -16.35 -10.66 0.18
CA LEU A 930 -16.13 -11.31 1.48
C LEU A 930 -16.41 -10.36 2.67
N LEU A 931 -16.15 -9.06 2.53
CA LEU A 931 -16.55 -8.07 3.53
C LEU A 931 -18.08 -7.89 3.55
N ALA A 932 -18.73 -7.89 2.39
CA ALA A 932 -20.19 -7.87 2.27
C ALA A 932 -20.84 -9.15 2.85
N GLU A 933 -20.25 -10.33 2.64
CA GLU A 933 -20.66 -11.59 3.32
C GLU A 933 -20.62 -11.42 4.85
N ALA A 934 -19.59 -10.77 5.38
CA ALA A 934 -19.47 -10.42 6.80
C ALA A 934 -20.33 -9.22 7.24
N SER A 935 -21.26 -8.74 6.40
CA SER A 935 -22.15 -7.59 6.66
C SER A 935 -21.44 -6.25 6.92
N VAL A 936 -20.20 -6.09 6.42
CA VAL A 936 -19.51 -4.78 6.44
C VAL A 936 -20.19 -3.84 5.44
N PRO A 937 -20.65 -2.63 5.86
CA PRO A 937 -21.30 -1.68 4.95
C PRO A 937 -20.35 -1.21 3.84
N TYR A 938 -20.80 -1.25 2.58
CA TYR A 938 -19.98 -0.90 1.42
C TYR A 938 -19.53 0.57 1.43
N ASP A 939 -20.25 1.46 2.12
CA ASP A 939 -19.90 2.88 2.29
C ASP A 939 -18.61 3.14 3.09
N ILE A 940 -18.09 2.13 3.80
CA ILE A 940 -16.77 2.20 4.45
C ILE A 940 -15.71 1.31 3.80
N VAL A 941 -15.99 0.77 2.60
CA VAL A 941 -15.07 -0.10 1.84
C VAL A 941 -14.60 0.66 0.61
N LEU A 942 -13.44 1.31 0.72
CA LEU A 942 -12.87 2.17 -0.30
C LEU A 942 -11.80 1.45 -1.11
N GLU A 943 -11.75 1.75 -2.40
CA GLU A 943 -10.70 1.28 -3.31
C GLU A 943 -9.40 2.09 -3.11
N MET A 944 -8.29 1.51 -3.57
CA MET A 944 -6.94 2.05 -3.35
C MET A 944 -6.80 3.54 -3.70
N ASP A 945 -7.33 3.97 -4.85
CA ASP A 945 -7.20 5.34 -5.34
C ASP A 945 -8.06 6.34 -4.56
N GLU A 946 -9.09 5.87 -3.83
CA GLU A 946 -9.99 6.69 -3.02
C GLU A 946 -9.43 6.97 -1.61
N ILE A 947 -8.56 6.08 -1.10
CA ILE A 947 -8.08 6.12 0.29
C ILE A 947 -6.56 6.34 0.43
N ASN A 948 -5.79 6.29 -0.66
CA ASN A 948 -4.32 6.31 -0.59
C ASN A 948 -3.70 7.61 -0.04
N ASP A 949 -4.45 8.71 -0.08
CA ASP A 949 -4.05 10.00 0.50
C ASP A 949 -4.35 10.10 2.00
N ASP A 950 -5.27 9.30 2.54
CA ASP A 950 -5.77 9.44 3.92
C ASP A 950 -4.90 8.72 4.97
N PHE A 951 -3.99 7.84 4.54
CA PHE A 951 -3.06 7.18 5.45
C PHE A 951 -2.26 8.18 6.30
N LYS A 952 -1.87 9.34 5.74
CA LYS A 952 -1.08 10.38 6.42
C LYS A 952 -1.77 10.98 7.67
N ASP A 953 -3.11 10.99 7.67
CA ASP A 953 -3.94 11.55 8.74
C ASP A 953 -4.56 10.44 9.62
N THR A 954 -4.17 9.17 9.43
CA THR A 954 -4.71 7.98 10.14
C THR A 954 -3.82 7.55 11.32
N ASP A 955 -4.45 7.20 12.45
CA ASP A 955 -3.74 6.83 13.68
C ASP A 955 -3.18 5.41 13.62
N VAL A 956 -4.04 4.44 13.30
CA VAL A 956 -3.68 3.02 13.27
C VAL A 956 -4.14 2.40 11.96
N THR A 957 -3.18 1.86 11.20
CA THR A 957 -3.49 1.02 10.04
C THR A 957 -3.22 -0.45 10.37
N LEU A 958 -4.27 -1.27 10.26
CA LEU A 958 -4.24 -2.70 10.55
C LEU A 958 -4.17 -3.49 9.24
N VAL A 959 -3.02 -4.12 8.98
CA VAL A 959 -2.71 -4.84 7.74
C VAL A 959 -2.95 -6.34 7.96
N ILE A 960 -4.04 -6.88 7.41
CA ILE A 960 -4.53 -8.22 7.70
C ILE A 960 -4.33 -9.16 6.51
N GLY A 961 -3.29 -9.98 6.55
CA GLY A 961 -3.06 -11.00 5.52
C GLY A 961 -2.72 -10.46 4.13
N ALA A 962 -2.26 -9.20 4.05
CA ALA A 962 -1.67 -8.58 2.87
C ALA A 962 -0.13 -8.56 2.98
N ASN A 963 0.57 -8.42 1.84
CA ASN A 963 2.02 -8.21 1.81
C ASN A 963 2.45 -7.35 0.61
N ASP A 964 2.37 -7.91 -0.60
CA ASP A 964 2.88 -7.24 -1.81
C ASP A 964 2.11 -5.93 -2.12
N THR A 965 0.80 -5.92 -1.86
CA THR A 965 -0.11 -4.76 -2.04
C THR A 965 0.10 -3.62 -1.04
N VAL A 966 1.05 -3.75 -0.11
CA VAL A 966 1.44 -2.74 0.91
C VAL A 966 2.96 -2.62 1.00
N ASN A 967 3.69 -3.02 -0.05
CA ASN A 967 5.14 -3.15 0.00
C ASN A 967 5.84 -1.91 -0.60
N PRO A 968 6.61 -1.13 0.20
CA PRO A 968 7.32 0.05 -0.29
C PRO A 968 8.32 -0.25 -1.41
N ILE A 969 8.83 -1.49 -1.50
CA ILE A 969 9.76 -1.94 -2.55
C ILE A 969 9.15 -1.88 -3.96
N ALA A 970 7.84 -1.63 -4.09
CA ALA A 970 7.20 -1.33 -5.38
C ALA A 970 7.58 0.06 -5.92
N LEU A 971 8.04 0.98 -5.06
CA LEU A 971 8.53 2.31 -5.44
C LEU A 971 10.05 2.32 -5.74
N GLU A 972 10.74 1.17 -5.60
CA GLU A 972 12.20 1.06 -5.71
C GLU A 972 12.61 0.41 -7.05
N PRO A 973 13.36 1.11 -7.93
CA PRO A 973 13.78 0.58 -9.23
C PRO A 973 14.65 -0.68 -9.10
N GLY A 974 14.32 -1.72 -9.88
CA GLY A 974 15.02 -3.02 -9.87
C GLY A 974 14.33 -4.10 -9.03
N SER A 975 13.30 -3.73 -8.27
CA SER A 975 12.38 -4.66 -7.61
C SER A 975 11.56 -5.48 -8.61
N ALA A 976 11.24 -6.73 -8.25
CA ALA A 976 10.35 -7.60 -9.05
C ALA A 976 8.89 -7.10 -9.11
N ILE A 977 8.53 -6.12 -8.27
CA ILE A 977 7.23 -5.41 -8.29
C ILE A 977 7.41 -3.89 -8.48
N ALA A 978 8.55 -3.44 -9.02
CA ALA A 978 8.78 -2.03 -9.31
C ALA A 978 7.67 -1.44 -10.19
N GLY A 979 7.18 -0.25 -9.84
CA GLY A 979 6.07 0.45 -10.51
C GLY A 979 4.68 -0.16 -10.26
N MET A 980 4.55 -1.20 -9.43
CA MET A 980 3.24 -1.68 -8.98
C MET A 980 2.58 -0.63 -8.08
N PRO A 981 1.34 -0.18 -8.38
CA PRO A 981 0.57 0.62 -7.42
C PRO A 981 0.39 -0.15 -6.11
N VAL A 982 0.46 0.53 -4.96
CA VAL A 982 0.33 -0.10 -3.64
C VAL A 982 -0.42 0.82 -2.67
N LEU A 983 -0.97 0.24 -1.61
CA LEU A 983 -1.55 0.98 -0.49
C LEU A 983 -0.44 1.52 0.42
N HIS A 984 -0.40 2.84 0.60
CA HIS A 984 0.62 3.58 1.35
C HIS A 984 0.51 3.44 2.88
N ALA A 985 0.24 2.23 3.39
CA ALA A 985 -0.02 1.95 4.80
C ALA A 985 1.03 2.56 5.76
N TRP A 986 2.30 2.54 5.36
CA TRP A 986 3.45 3.07 6.11
C TRP A 986 3.45 4.60 6.31
N LYS A 987 2.54 5.36 5.69
CA LYS A 987 2.33 6.80 5.95
C LYS A 987 1.51 7.07 7.23
N SER A 988 0.92 6.03 7.84
CA SER A 988 0.11 6.13 9.07
C SER A 988 0.95 6.34 10.32
N LYS A 989 0.38 6.93 11.37
CA LYS A 989 1.11 7.20 12.64
C LYS A 989 1.60 5.89 13.30
N GLN A 990 0.84 4.81 13.18
CA GLN A 990 1.25 3.45 13.53
C GLN A 990 0.68 2.43 12.53
N VAL A 991 1.47 1.43 12.16
CA VAL A 991 1.04 0.27 11.36
C VAL A 991 1.14 -1.00 12.20
N ILE A 992 0.14 -1.88 12.14
CA ILE A 992 0.16 -3.20 12.77
C ILE A 992 -0.05 -4.25 11.68
N VAL A 993 0.94 -5.11 11.45
CA VAL A 993 0.90 -6.17 10.42
C VAL A 993 0.60 -7.51 11.06
N MET A 994 -0.51 -8.12 10.66
CA MET A 994 -1.01 -9.41 11.15
C MET A 994 -0.65 -10.52 10.16
N LYS A 995 0.31 -11.39 10.53
CA LYS A 995 0.73 -12.54 9.70
C LYS A 995 1.34 -13.68 10.53
N ARG A 996 1.29 -14.91 9.99
CA ARG A 996 1.77 -16.14 10.66
C ARG A 996 3.29 -16.22 10.89
N GLY A 997 4.08 -15.42 10.17
CA GLY A 997 5.55 -15.44 10.24
C GLY A 997 6.19 -14.51 9.20
N LEU A 998 7.52 -14.47 9.13
CA LEU A 998 8.25 -13.54 8.24
C LEU A 998 8.29 -13.94 6.75
N ALA A 999 7.67 -15.04 6.35
CA ALA A 999 7.60 -15.48 4.95
C ALA A 999 7.17 -14.36 3.98
N SER A 1000 7.72 -14.42 2.77
CA SER A 1000 7.49 -13.52 1.64
C SER A 1000 6.04 -13.55 1.12
N GLY A 1001 5.73 -12.70 0.15
CA GLY A 1001 4.41 -12.63 -0.47
C GLY A 1001 4.24 -13.63 -1.62
N TYR A 1002 3.45 -13.27 -2.63
CA TYR A 1002 3.37 -14.03 -3.87
C TYR A 1002 4.56 -13.74 -4.79
N ALA A 1003 5.00 -12.48 -4.85
CA ALA A 1003 6.14 -12.05 -5.67
C ALA A 1003 7.52 -12.49 -5.12
N ASP A 1004 7.53 -13.24 -4.01
CA ASP A 1004 8.72 -13.73 -3.28
C ASP A 1004 9.74 -12.65 -2.85
N VAL A 1005 9.33 -11.37 -2.86
CA VAL A 1005 10.14 -10.24 -2.42
C VAL A 1005 10.10 -10.04 -0.90
N PRO A 1006 11.17 -9.47 -0.30
CA PRO A 1006 11.10 -8.92 1.04
C PRO A 1006 10.19 -7.69 1.09
N ASN A 1007 9.78 -7.28 2.30
CA ASN A 1007 8.98 -6.07 2.51
C ASN A 1007 9.65 -5.15 3.55
N PRO A 1008 10.26 -4.02 3.13
CA PRO A 1008 10.91 -3.07 4.04
C PRO A 1008 9.99 -2.51 5.12
N MET A 1009 8.67 -2.43 4.89
CA MET A 1009 7.70 -1.90 5.86
C MET A 1009 7.78 -2.61 7.22
N PHE A 1010 8.08 -3.92 7.25
CA PHE A 1010 8.16 -4.69 8.51
C PHE A 1010 9.29 -4.24 9.45
N TYR A 1011 10.24 -3.45 8.95
CA TYR A 1011 11.45 -2.98 9.64
C TYR A 1011 11.41 -1.46 9.88
N MET A 1012 10.39 -0.75 9.38
CA MET A 1012 10.19 0.68 9.61
C MET A 1012 9.75 0.95 11.05
N PRO A 1013 10.20 2.05 11.71
CA PRO A 1013 9.96 2.30 13.13
C PRO A 1013 8.49 2.56 13.50
N GLY A 1014 7.63 2.92 12.54
CA GLY A 1014 6.18 3.03 12.73
C GLY A 1014 5.42 1.69 12.67
N THR A 1015 6.09 0.60 12.27
CA THR A 1015 5.46 -0.70 12.02
C THR A 1015 5.69 -1.67 13.18
N LYS A 1016 4.62 -2.36 13.58
CA LYS A 1016 4.62 -3.42 14.59
C LYS A 1016 4.12 -4.73 13.97
N MET A 1017 4.81 -5.83 14.26
CA MET A 1017 4.46 -7.18 13.80
C MET A 1017 3.64 -7.91 14.88
N LEU A 1018 2.40 -8.28 14.56
CA LEU A 1018 1.56 -9.17 15.36
C LEU A 1018 1.56 -10.55 14.70
N PHE A 1019 2.17 -11.54 15.37
CA PHE A 1019 2.32 -12.89 14.84
C PHE A 1019 1.20 -13.82 15.31
N GLY A 1020 0.61 -14.56 14.37
CA GLY A 1020 -0.43 -15.57 14.63
C GLY A 1020 -1.22 -15.91 13.37
N ASP A 1021 -2.24 -16.76 13.49
CA ASP A 1021 -3.25 -16.86 12.45
C ASP A 1021 -4.17 -15.61 12.47
N ALA A 1022 -4.63 -15.18 11.30
CA ALA A 1022 -5.43 -13.97 11.17
C ALA A 1022 -6.79 -14.09 11.86
N LYS A 1023 -7.39 -15.29 11.92
CA LYS A 1023 -8.67 -15.48 12.63
C LYS A 1023 -8.47 -15.42 14.13
N ASP A 1024 -7.56 -16.24 14.67
CA ASP A 1024 -7.33 -16.36 16.11
C ASP A 1024 -6.90 -15.02 16.73
N THR A 1025 -6.06 -14.27 16.01
CA THR A 1025 -5.63 -12.92 16.45
C THR A 1025 -6.75 -11.89 16.36
N CYS A 1026 -7.63 -11.92 15.35
CA CYS A 1026 -8.82 -11.06 15.31
C CYS A 1026 -9.80 -11.40 16.45
N GLU A 1027 -10.09 -12.68 16.69
CA GLU A 1027 -10.95 -13.08 17.83
C GLU A 1027 -10.37 -12.64 19.17
N ALA A 1028 -9.05 -12.71 19.35
CA ALA A 1028 -8.39 -12.25 20.57
C ALA A 1028 -8.43 -10.71 20.72
N ILE A 1029 -8.21 -9.95 19.64
CA ILE A 1029 -8.36 -8.47 19.63
C ILE A 1029 -9.80 -8.08 19.98
N LYS A 1030 -10.80 -8.74 19.39
CA LYS A 1030 -12.22 -8.54 19.71
C LYS A 1030 -12.48 -8.67 21.22
N ARG A 1031 -12.08 -9.79 21.83
CA ARG A 1031 -12.33 -10.07 23.27
C ARG A 1031 -11.62 -9.05 24.18
N SER A 1032 -10.42 -8.59 23.82
CA SER A 1032 -9.70 -7.54 24.57
C SER A 1032 -10.40 -6.18 24.44
N LEU A 1033 -10.89 -5.81 23.24
CA LEU A 1033 -11.70 -4.61 23.01
C LEU A 1033 -13.04 -4.66 23.77
N GLU A 1034 -13.77 -5.77 23.71
CA GLU A 1034 -15.03 -5.98 24.45
C GLU A 1034 -14.82 -5.77 25.96
N THR A 1035 -13.76 -6.37 26.52
CA THR A 1035 -13.40 -6.21 27.93
C THR A 1035 -13.08 -4.75 28.28
N ARG A 1036 -12.29 -4.06 27.44
CA ARG A 1036 -11.91 -2.64 27.62
C ARG A 1036 -13.09 -1.67 27.44
N PHE A 1037 -14.12 -2.05 26.70
CA PHE A 1037 -15.31 -1.23 26.42
C PHE A 1037 -16.53 -1.54 27.29
N ALA A 1038 -16.49 -2.62 28.08
CA ALA A 1038 -17.40 -2.92 29.17
C ALA A 1038 -16.89 -2.43 30.54
N GLY A 1039 -15.58 -2.19 30.68
CA GLY A 1039 -14.94 -1.58 31.86
C GLY A 1039 -14.94 -0.05 31.87
N LYS A 1040 -15.73 0.60 31.00
CA LYS A 1040 -15.95 2.05 30.88
C LYS A 1040 -17.40 2.34 30.56
#